data_AF-A0A7G2CNV6-F1
#
_entry.id   AF-A0A7G2CNV6-F1
#
_cell.length_a   1.000
_cell.length_b   1.000
_cell.length_c   1.000
_cell.angle_alpha   90.00
_cell.angle_beta   90.00
_cell.angle_gamma   90.00
#
_symmetry.space_group_name_H-M   'P 1'
#
loop_
_entity.id
_entity.type
_entity.pdbx_description
1 polymer ?
#
loop_
_entity_poly.entity_id
_entity_poly.type
_entity_poly.pdbx_seq_one_letter_code
_entity_poly.pdbx_strand_id
1 'polypeptide(L)'
;MGPAGGGRNPITQRFTRHYNVFSVPSFDQSTLQTIFSKLSEWILSKGFSPSLRAQSGALVNATVDLYETLVDNLKPSPEKSHYTFNLRDVSKVFQGINMVHPPSIKDETGIAELWTHEVSRAFADRFINDEDSDWFRAEANKICKKHLKIALPESDKPLIFSSMTNEDGNYVPVDDMAIARQELERPIGLVQLGARGGELNLVIFNYVLEHVARISRVLKQPGGNLLLVGVGGSGRRSCTRLAAYLMDSDYSTLTVTKEYDHSDFLDDVRQLLLKTGQKGYSTAFVMSDTQLTSESFLEDICSLLNTGEIPGLWDTKQDKENYENAIASLREVGKSLGRPDTAEALQTLFVERCRKHMHIVLCFSPLGSTLRERLRKFPSLVNCTTIDWFREWPEDGLRGVAARFLQDVDLTDHEKTAIRDMFVAFQKQVRELGVAYLEEAHQHTYVTPTSYLDLLSTFMRLLAEKREELNGLQFRYANGLSQLKKTEDQVEVMQQELAEMRPQLAKKQEETNKLITQVEAESKVAEEQKAVVAVDEAAANEQAAAAKKMKDASQEKVDEAQPLVEEAQRAVQDLDPKALQEVKALKTPPQGVKFVIEVLCTLLGGNYKPKPIRDPLTGKTTVPYWEHAKTALLTGDFKNILLNAYPDIVDNAPDSQIEEVKKKMADDMFKMENIRKTSVALIGVATYIKAVVEYYKQNKIIKPLLAQSAAAQAEFDEAMAGLNKKKEELRVINEKLQKLTDQLDKVNKDKQELEDRVNDTDTKLTRARQLIEGLGGEKTRFAKEAERYKEELKYVVGNVVLSSGVVAYMGPFLHKYRQQAVSSWREMLKEQNILVSEDYSLEKFGGNPIDIQEWKLQQLPTDGFLC
;
A
#
# COMPACT_ATOMS: atom_id res chain seq x y z
N MET A 1 -67.20 5.29 -32.85
CA MET A 1 -67.49 3.84 -32.73
C MET A 1 -67.26 3.20 -34.10
N GLY A 2 -66.71 2.00 -34.15
CA GLY A 2 -66.52 1.27 -35.41
C GLY A 2 -67.62 0.22 -35.64
N PRO A 3 -67.77 -0.30 -36.87
CA PRO A 3 -68.70 -1.40 -37.14
C PRO A 3 -68.40 -2.61 -36.26
N ALA A 4 -69.45 -3.32 -35.83
CA ALA A 4 -69.34 -4.52 -35.02
C ALA A 4 -68.68 -5.66 -35.82
N GLY A 5 -67.83 -6.46 -35.18
CA GLY A 5 -67.01 -7.48 -35.82
C GLY A 5 -65.50 -7.27 -35.61
N GLY A 6 -64.68 -8.27 -35.92
CA GLY A 6 -63.21 -8.19 -35.81
C GLY A 6 -62.67 -7.93 -34.39
N GLY A 7 -63.45 -8.28 -33.36
CA GLY A 7 -63.12 -8.02 -31.94
C GLY A 7 -63.87 -6.84 -31.31
N ARG A 8 -64.62 -6.04 -32.08
CA ARG A 8 -65.46 -4.96 -31.55
C ARG A 8 -66.83 -5.48 -31.09
N ASN A 9 -67.19 -5.11 -29.87
CA ASN A 9 -68.45 -5.52 -29.25
C ASN A 9 -69.66 -4.80 -29.87
N PRO A 10 -70.81 -5.49 -30.03
CA PRO A 10 -72.05 -4.85 -30.42
C PRO A 10 -72.56 -3.94 -29.31
N ILE A 11 -73.19 -2.83 -29.68
CA ILE A 11 -73.83 -1.92 -28.72
C ILE A 11 -75.14 -2.56 -28.27
N THR A 12 -75.40 -2.55 -26.96
CA THR A 12 -76.64 -3.12 -26.43
C THR A 12 -77.86 -2.29 -26.86
N GLN A 13 -78.96 -2.97 -27.20
CA GLN A 13 -80.19 -2.29 -27.63
C GLN A 13 -80.79 -1.36 -26.55
N ARG A 14 -80.56 -1.70 -25.27
CA ARG A 14 -80.96 -0.86 -24.13
C ARG A 14 -80.25 0.49 -24.13
N PHE A 15 -79.02 0.54 -24.62
CA PHE A 15 -78.26 1.78 -24.75
C PHE A 15 -78.67 2.55 -26.01
N THR A 16 -78.78 1.85 -27.16
CA THR A 16 -79.14 2.51 -28.44
C THR A 16 -80.52 3.15 -28.43
N ARG A 17 -81.46 2.73 -27.57
CA ARG A 17 -82.78 3.38 -27.46
C ARG A 17 -82.70 4.86 -27.02
N HIS A 18 -81.60 5.26 -26.38
CA HIS A 18 -81.40 6.62 -25.88
C HIS A 18 -80.71 7.55 -26.90
N TYR A 19 -80.21 7.00 -28.02
CA TYR A 19 -79.39 7.73 -28.98
C TYR A 19 -79.80 7.44 -30.42
N ASN A 20 -79.67 8.45 -31.28
CA ASN A 20 -79.77 8.25 -32.72
C ASN A 20 -78.45 7.70 -33.27
N VAL A 21 -78.52 6.64 -34.07
CA VAL A 21 -77.34 6.01 -34.68
C VAL A 21 -77.23 6.47 -36.13
N PHE A 22 -76.16 7.18 -36.47
CA PHE A 22 -75.82 7.56 -37.84
C PHE A 22 -74.55 6.81 -38.27
N SER A 23 -74.54 6.30 -39.51
CA SER A 23 -73.37 5.64 -40.09
C SER A 23 -72.58 6.63 -40.94
N VAL A 24 -71.27 6.69 -40.73
CA VAL A 24 -70.35 7.47 -41.55
C VAL A 24 -69.55 6.50 -42.42
N PRO A 25 -69.86 6.38 -43.73
CA PRO A 25 -69.11 5.51 -44.64
C PRO A 25 -67.70 6.07 -44.89
N SER A 26 -66.83 5.22 -45.43
CA SER A 26 -65.51 5.68 -45.90
C SER A 26 -65.68 6.65 -47.07
N PHE A 27 -64.81 7.65 -47.17
CA PHE A 27 -64.83 8.61 -48.27
C PHE A 27 -64.47 7.94 -49.59
N ASP A 28 -65.15 8.34 -50.65
CA ASP A 28 -64.80 7.97 -52.01
C ASP A 28 -63.55 8.71 -52.50
N GLN A 29 -62.90 8.17 -53.52
CA GLN A 29 -61.67 8.69 -54.10
C GLN A 29 -61.77 10.18 -54.47
N SER A 30 -62.92 10.62 -55.01
CA SER A 30 -63.12 11.99 -55.47
C SER A 30 -63.21 12.98 -54.32
N THR A 31 -63.83 12.58 -53.21
CA THR A 31 -63.86 13.37 -51.97
C THR A 31 -62.46 13.46 -51.36
N LEU A 32 -61.71 12.36 -51.32
CA LEU A 32 -60.32 12.35 -50.82
C LEU A 32 -59.44 13.31 -51.63
N GLN A 33 -59.51 13.21 -52.96
CA GLN A 33 -58.76 14.10 -53.85
C GLN A 33 -59.13 15.56 -53.62
N THR A 34 -60.42 15.89 -53.46
CA THR A 34 -60.87 17.26 -53.23
C THR A 34 -60.31 17.84 -51.93
N ILE A 35 -60.41 17.08 -50.83
CA ILE A 35 -59.95 17.52 -49.50
C ILE A 35 -58.42 17.72 -49.51
N PHE A 36 -57.67 16.72 -49.98
CA PHE A 36 -56.21 16.77 -49.93
C PHE A 36 -55.60 17.68 -51.00
N SER A 37 -56.29 17.93 -52.12
CA SER A 37 -55.84 18.94 -53.10
C SER A 37 -55.82 20.34 -52.49
N LYS A 38 -56.88 20.73 -51.77
CA LYS A 38 -56.91 22.03 -51.09
C LYS A 38 -55.82 22.15 -50.03
N LEU A 39 -55.57 21.07 -49.29
CA LEU A 39 -54.49 21.03 -48.31
C LEU A 39 -53.10 21.12 -48.98
N SER A 40 -52.86 20.33 -50.04
CA SER A 40 -51.59 20.30 -50.76
C SER A 40 -51.28 21.64 -51.43
N GLU A 41 -52.27 22.28 -52.07
CA GLU A 41 -52.16 23.63 -52.63
C GLU A 41 -51.73 24.64 -51.55
N TRP A 42 -52.36 24.58 -50.36
CA TRP A 42 -51.98 25.46 -49.24
C TRP A 42 -50.57 25.18 -48.74
N ILE A 43 -50.16 23.93 -48.61
CA ILE A 43 -48.80 23.56 -48.18
C ILE A 43 -47.77 24.10 -49.17
N LEU A 44 -47.95 23.82 -50.47
CA LEU A 44 -46.99 24.26 -51.49
C LEU A 44 -47.03 25.77 -51.73
N SER A 45 -48.09 26.48 -51.31
CA SER A 45 -48.11 27.95 -51.31
C SER A 45 -47.07 28.58 -50.36
N LYS A 46 -46.57 27.82 -49.37
CA LYS A 46 -45.59 28.29 -48.39
C LYS A 46 -44.17 28.22 -48.93
N GLY A 47 -43.80 29.12 -49.83
CA GLY A 47 -42.41 29.34 -50.22
C GLY A 47 -41.83 28.37 -51.26
N PHE A 48 -42.62 27.44 -51.82
CA PHE A 48 -42.18 26.63 -52.96
C PHE A 48 -42.26 27.41 -54.28
N SER A 49 -41.40 27.03 -55.24
CA SER A 49 -41.40 27.63 -56.58
C SER A 49 -42.70 27.33 -57.33
N PRO A 50 -43.08 28.13 -58.35
CA PRO A 50 -44.31 27.91 -59.11
C PRO A 50 -44.39 26.55 -59.83
N SER A 51 -43.26 26.02 -60.31
CA SER A 51 -43.20 24.69 -60.95
C SER A 51 -43.57 23.59 -59.96
N LEU A 52 -42.98 23.64 -58.76
CA LEU A 52 -43.25 22.71 -57.68
C LEU A 52 -44.70 22.79 -57.19
N ARG A 53 -45.26 24.00 -57.11
CA ARG A 53 -46.68 24.21 -56.78
C ARG A 53 -47.65 23.53 -57.76
N ALA A 54 -47.29 23.44 -59.04
CA ALA A 54 -48.12 22.78 -60.04
C ALA A 54 -48.24 21.25 -59.82
N GLN A 55 -47.35 20.66 -59.02
CA GLN A 55 -47.35 19.22 -58.70
C GLN A 55 -48.35 18.85 -57.59
N SER A 56 -49.09 19.80 -57.00
CA SER A 56 -50.06 19.54 -55.91
C SER A 56 -51.06 18.43 -56.26
N GLY A 57 -51.70 18.53 -57.43
CA GLY A 57 -52.68 17.54 -57.90
C GLY A 57 -52.05 16.17 -58.14
N ALA A 58 -50.83 16.14 -58.70
CA ALA A 58 -50.10 14.90 -58.94
C ALA A 58 -49.73 14.19 -57.63
N LEU A 59 -49.28 14.92 -56.61
CA LEU A 59 -48.98 14.39 -55.27
C LEU A 59 -50.21 13.77 -54.61
N VAL A 60 -51.36 14.42 -54.73
CA VAL A 60 -52.61 13.93 -54.14
C VAL A 60 -53.07 12.67 -54.86
N ASN A 61 -53.06 12.66 -56.19
CA ASN A 61 -53.43 11.48 -56.97
C ASN A 61 -52.50 10.30 -56.68
N ALA A 62 -51.19 10.54 -56.60
CA ALA A 62 -50.21 9.52 -56.24
C ALA A 62 -50.46 8.92 -54.84
N THR A 63 -50.73 9.77 -53.84
CA THR A 63 -50.94 9.34 -52.46
C THR A 63 -52.25 8.55 -52.30
N VAL A 64 -53.32 8.99 -52.97
CA VAL A 64 -54.62 8.30 -52.93
C VAL A 64 -54.57 6.96 -53.66
N ASP A 65 -53.94 6.90 -54.85
CA ASP A 65 -53.76 5.66 -55.61
C ASP A 65 -52.91 4.63 -54.82
N LEU A 66 -51.83 5.09 -54.17
CA LEU A 66 -51.02 4.24 -53.30
C LEU A 66 -51.83 3.75 -52.09
N TYR A 67 -52.59 4.63 -51.44
CA TYR A 67 -53.43 4.26 -50.29
C TYR A 67 -54.44 3.16 -50.64
N GLU A 68 -55.18 3.31 -51.75
CA GLU A 68 -56.14 2.31 -52.22
C GLU A 68 -55.44 0.98 -52.56
N THR A 69 -54.30 1.05 -53.26
CA THR A 69 -53.49 -0.13 -53.60
C THR A 69 -53.01 -0.89 -52.35
N LEU A 70 -52.64 -0.19 -51.28
CA LEU A 70 -52.23 -0.81 -50.01
C LEU A 70 -53.39 -1.46 -49.28
N VAL A 71 -54.54 -0.79 -49.22
CA VAL A 71 -55.76 -1.32 -48.57
C VAL A 71 -56.22 -2.62 -49.25
N ASP A 72 -56.10 -2.71 -50.56
CA ASP A 72 -56.53 -3.88 -51.33
C ASP A 72 -55.55 -5.06 -51.26
N ASN A 73 -54.24 -4.79 -51.36
CA ASN A 73 -53.22 -5.84 -51.45
C ASN A 73 -52.66 -6.29 -50.09
N LEU A 74 -52.55 -5.39 -49.11
CA LEU A 74 -51.95 -5.69 -47.80
C LEU A 74 -53.01 -5.74 -46.68
N LYS A 75 -53.87 -6.76 -46.75
CA LYS A 75 -54.95 -6.95 -45.77
C LYS A 75 -54.44 -7.46 -44.42
N PRO A 76 -55.07 -7.07 -43.29
CA PRO A 76 -54.70 -7.57 -41.97
C PRO A 76 -54.84 -9.08 -41.86
N SER A 77 -53.79 -9.76 -41.40
CA SER A 77 -53.79 -11.19 -41.05
C SER A 77 -53.62 -11.39 -39.54
N PRO A 78 -53.80 -12.61 -38.99
CA PRO A 78 -53.54 -12.88 -37.58
C PRO A 78 -52.11 -12.57 -37.12
N GLU A 79 -51.13 -12.66 -38.02
CA GLU A 79 -49.74 -12.28 -37.77
C GLU A 79 -49.50 -10.78 -38.01
N LYS A 80 -50.12 -10.23 -39.06
CA LYS A 80 -49.99 -8.83 -39.50
C LYS A 80 -51.21 -8.00 -39.11
N SER A 81 -51.64 -8.08 -37.85
CA SER A 81 -52.89 -7.46 -37.39
C SER A 81 -52.87 -5.91 -37.38
N HIS A 82 -51.68 -5.32 -37.43
CA HIS A 82 -51.45 -3.87 -37.48
C HIS A 82 -51.39 -3.31 -38.91
N TYR A 83 -51.55 -4.14 -39.94
CA TYR A 83 -51.63 -3.71 -41.35
C TYR A 83 -53.01 -3.10 -41.66
N THR A 84 -53.46 -2.17 -40.83
CA THR A 84 -54.69 -1.42 -41.05
C THR A 84 -54.35 0.01 -41.41
N PHE A 85 -54.72 0.40 -42.63
CA PHE A 85 -54.48 1.73 -43.15
C PHE A 85 -55.75 2.58 -43.07
N ASN A 86 -55.61 3.81 -42.61
CA ASN A 86 -56.74 4.73 -42.43
C ASN A 86 -56.41 6.13 -42.99
N LEU A 87 -57.42 7.01 -43.00
CA LEU A 87 -57.29 8.37 -43.50
C LEU A 87 -56.25 9.22 -42.72
N ARG A 88 -55.97 8.89 -41.45
CA ARG A 88 -54.95 9.58 -40.68
C ARG A 88 -53.56 9.30 -41.24
N ASP A 89 -53.32 8.11 -41.79
CA ASP A 89 -52.06 7.79 -42.46
C ASP A 89 -51.84 8.68 -43.70
N VAL A 90 -52.89 8.90 -44.51
CA VAL A 90 -52.85 9.85 -45.63
C VAL A 90 -52.58 11.28 -45.13
N SER A 91 -53.24 11.69 -44.04
CA SER A 91 -52.98 13.01 -43.43
C SER A 91 -51.54 13.16 -42.93
N LYS A 92 -50.93 12.11 -42.36
CA LYS A 92 -49.54 12.12 -41.89
C LYS A 92 -48.53 12.35 -43.02
N VAL A 93 -48.81 11.89 -44.25
CA VAL A 93 -47.97 12.17 -45.43
C VAL A 93 -47.91 13.67 -45.68
N PHE A 94 -49.06 14.33 -45.79
CA PHE A 94 -49.11 15.79 -46.03
C PHE A 94 -48.61 16.60 -44.83
N GLN A 95 -48.79 16.11 -43.61
CA GLN A 95 -48.19 16.74 -42.42
C GLN A 95 -46.67 16.73 -42.48
N GLY A 96 -46.05 15.63 -42.93
CA GLY A 96 -44.61 15.55 -43.14
C GLY A 96 -44.12 16.46 -44.27
N ILE A 97 -44.83 16.49 -45.41
CA ILE A 97 -44.52 17.43 -46.51
C ILE A 97 -44.58 18.89 -46.02
N ASN A 98 -45.51 19.23 -45.13
CA ASN A 98 -45.60 20.57 -44.54
C ASN A 98 -44.46 20.93 -43.57
N MET A 99 -43.68 19.95 -43.09
CA MET A 99 -42.54 20.20 -42.19
C MET A 99 -41.26 20.57 -42.92
N VAL A 100 -41.14 20.21 -44.21
CA VAL A 100 -39.92 20.43 -44.99
C VAL A 100 -39.60 21.92 -45.10
N HIS A 101 -38.32 22.25 -45.08
CA HIS A 101 -37.87 23.61 -45.34
C HIS A 101 -37.94 23.89 -46.86
N PRO A 102 -38.85 24.72 -47.36
CA PRO A 102 -39.12 24.83 -48.82
C PRO A 102 -37.87 25.14 -49.68
N PRO A 103 -36.92 26.01 -49.24
CA PRO A 103 -35.69 26.26 -50.00
C PRO A 103 -34.75 25.05 -50.18
N SER A 104 -34.90 23.97 -49.39
CA SER A 104 -34.09 22.76 -49.59
C SER A 104 -34.55 21.96 -50.82
N ILE A 105 -35.80 22.12 -51.24
CA ILE A 105 -36.38 21.42 -52.39
C ILE A 105 -36.25 22.30 -53.63
N LYS A 106 -35.24 22.00 -54.45
CA LYS A 106 -34.90 22.80 -55.64
C LYS A 106 -35.73 22.41 -56.87
N ASP A 107 -35.86 21.11 -57.10
CA ASP A 107 -36.37 20.54 -58.35
C ASP A 107 -37.53 19.55 -58.11
N GLU A 108 -38.25 19.21 -59.18
CA GLU A 108 -39.37 18.26 -59.11
C GLU A 108 -38.94 16.88 -58.59
N THR A 109 -37.70 16.47 -58.88
CA THR A 109 -37.10 15.25 -58.33
C THR A 109 -37.03 15.29 -56.80
N GLY A 110 -36.70 16.44 -56.20
CA GLY A 110 -36.67 16.60 -54.75
C GLY A 110 -38.07 16.48 -54.12
N ILE A 111 -39.12 16.91 -54.83
CA ILE A 111 -40.51 16.66 -54.41
C ILE A 111 -40.87 15.18 -54.49
N ALA A 112 -40.46 14.49 -55.55
CA ALA A 112 -40.68 13.05 -55.69
C ALA A 112 -39.96 12.26 -54.57
N GLU A 113 -38.73 12.64 -54.24
CA GLU A 113 -37.97 12.09 -53.12
C GLU A 113 -38.67 12.33 -51.78
N LEU A 114 -39.08 13.58 -51.51
CA LEU A 114 -39.84 13.91 -50.30
C LEU A 114 -41.12 13.09 -50.20
N TRP A 115 -41.88 12.98 -51.30
CA TRP A 115 -43.09 12.17 -51.33
C TRP A 115 -42.80 10.70 -51.01
N THR A 116 -41.80 10.10 -51.67
CA THR A 116 -41.40 8.70 -51.43
C THR A 116 -40.93 8.48 -49.99
N HIS A 117 -40.21 9.44 -49.40
CA HIS A 117 -39.85 9.40 -47.98
C HIS A 117 -41.10 9.39 -47.10
N GLU A 118 -42.01 10.35 -47.30
CA GLU A 118 -43.18 10.53 -46.43
C GLU A 118 -44.20 9.39 -46.53
N VAL A 119 -44.41 8.81 -47.71
CA VAL A 119 -45.24 7.59 -47.84
C VAL A 119 -44.57 6.40 -47.16
N SER A 120 -43.25 6.29 -47.23
CA SER A 120 -42.52 5.23 -46.50
C SER A 120 -42.68 5.39 -44.99
N ARG A 121 -42.56 6.61 -44.46
CA ARG A 121 -42.74 6.89 -43.03
C ARG A 121 -44.17 6.65 -42.55
N ALA A 122 -45.17 6.94 -43.38
CA ALA A 122 -46.58 6.78 -43.00
C ALA A 122 -47.05 5.31 -43.10
N PHE A 123 -46.62 4.59 -44.14
CA PHE A 123 -47.14 3.26 -44.47
C PHE A 123 -46.13 2.14 -44.20
N ALA A 124 -44.87 2.27 -44.62
CA ALA A 124 -43.92 1.16 -44.65
C ALA A 124 -43.23 0.85 -43.31
N ASP A 125 -43.13 1.84 -42.40
CA ASP A 125 -42.46 1.66 -41.10
C ASP A 125 -43.13 0.62 -40.18
N ARG A 126 -44.36 0.21 -40.50
CA ARG A 126 -45.08 -0.86 -39.78
C ARG A 126 -44.83 -2.26 -40.36
N PHE A 127 -44.10 -2.40 -41.46
CA PHE A 127 -43.88 -3.69 -42.09
C PHE A 127 -42.88 -4.56 -41.33
N ILE A 128 -43.18 -5.85 -41.25
CA ILE A 128 -42.37 -6.84 -40.52
C ILE A 128 -41.34 -7.49 -41.45
N ASN A 129 -41.73 -7.79 -42.69
CA ASN A 129 -40.95 -8.60 -43.63
C ASN A 129 -40.26 -7.73 -44.70
N ASP A 130 -39.12 -8.19 -45.19
CA ASP A 130 -38.39 -7.55 -46.28
C ASP A 130 -39.18 -7.65 -47.60
N GLU A 131 -39.85 -8.78 -47.86
CA GLU A 131 -40.72 -8.98 -49.05
C GLU A 131 -41.79 -7.88 -49.20
N ASP A 132 -42.52 -7.56 -48.11
CA ASP A 132 -43.54 -6.51 -48.11
C ASP A 132 -42.91 -5.13 -48.37
N SER A 133 -41.70 -4.91 -47.86
CA SER A 133 -40.98 -3.64 -47.95
C SER A 133 -40.46 -3.40 -49.36
N ASP A 134 -39.92 -4.44 -50.01
CA ASP A 134 -39.42 -4.38 -51.37
C ASP A 134 -40.57 -4.26 -52.39
N TRP A 135 -41.67 -4.98 -52.16
CA TRP A 135 -42.89 -4.80 -52.95
C TRP A 135 -43.42 -3.36 -52.84
N PHE A 136 -43.47 -2.80 -51.63
CA PHE A 136 -43.89 -1.41 -51.43
C PHE A 136 -42.99 -0.41 -52.16
N ARG A 137 -41.65 -0.57 -52.07
CA ARG A 137 -40.69 0.30 -52.76
C ARG A 137 -40.90 0.26 -54.28
N ALA A 138 -41.10 -0.93 -54.84
CA ALA A 138 -41.36 -1.11 -56.26
C ALA A 138 -42.69 -0.43 -56.68
N GLU A 139 -43.75 -0.62 -55.91
CA GLU A 139 -45.06 -0.04 -56.20
C GLU A 139 -45.06 1.50 -56.02
N ALA A 140 -44.40 2.02 -54.98
CA ALA A 140 -44.23 3.46 -54.79
C ALA A 140 -43.47 4.11 -55.96
N ASN A 141 -42.40 3.47 -56.45
CA ASN A 141 -41.67 3.93 -57.63
C ASN A 141 -42.51 3.89 -58.91
N LYS A 142 -43.36 2.87 -59.08
CA LYS A 142 -44.29 2.76 -60.20
C LYS A 142 -45.35 3.86 -60.17
N ILE A 143 -45.93 4.14 -59.01
CA ILE A 143 -46.93 5.21 -58.81
C ILE A 143 -46.31 6.60 -58.99
N CYS A 144 -45.07 6.79 -58.50
CA CYS A 144 -44.30 8.01 -58.73
C CYS A 144 -44.14 8.29 -60.24
N LYS A 145 -43.70 7.28 -61.01
CA LYS A 145 -43.58 7.37 -62.47
C LYS A 145 -44.92 7.66 -63.16
N LYS A 146 -46.02 7.09 -62.66
CA LYS A 146 -47.38 7.25 -63.23
C LYS A 146 -47.91 8.69 -63.07
N HIS A 147 -47.85 9.26 -61.87
CA HIS A 147 -48.49 10.54 -61.55
C HIS A 147 -47.53 11.73 -61.59
N LEU A 148 -46.32 11.58 -61.01
CA LEU A 148 -45.31 12.64 -60.96
C LEU A 148 -44.43 12.66 -62.21
N LYS A 149 -44.51 11.64 -63.08
CA LYS A 149 -43.69 11.49 -64.31
C LYS A 149 -42.19 11.48 -64.07
N ILE A 150 -41.76 11.13 -62.85
CA ILE A 150 -40.36 11.09 -62.44
C ILE A 150 -39.98 9.66 -62.12
N ALA A 151 -38.85 9.22 -62.66
CA ALA A 151 -38.23 7.95 -62.31
C ALA A 151 -37.14 8.22 -61.26
N LEU A 152 -37.39 7.83 -60.01
CA LEU A 152 -36.35 7.83 -58.99
C LEU A 152 -35.35 6.72 -59.29
N PRO A 153 -34.03 6.96 -59.15
CA PRO A 153 -33.03 5.92 -59.31
C PRO A 153 -33.18 4.86 -58.21
N GLU A 154 -33.00 3.59 -58.58
CA GLU A 154 -32.80 2.54 -57.58
C GLU A 154 -31.45 2.79 -56.91
N SER A 155 -31.51 3.28 -55.68
CA SER A 155 -30.33 3.57 -54.86
C SER A 155 -30.42 2.73 -53.59
N ASP A 156 -29.32 2.06 -53.25
CA ASP A 156 -29.18 1.33 -51.97
C ASP A 156 -29.14 2.29 -50.77
N LYS A 157 -29.00 3.60 -51.00
CA LYS A 157 -29.00 4.59 -49.92
C LYS A 157 -30.43 4.82 -49.41
N PRO A 158 -30.68 4.69 -48.10
CA PRO A 158 -31.98 5.02 -47.53
C PRO A 158 -32.24 6.51 -47.70
N LEU A 159 -33.38 6.83 -48.31
CA LEU A 159 -33.83 8.21 -48.48
C LEU A 159 -34.39 8.73 -47.15
N ILE A 160 -33.65 9.63 -46.49
CA ILE A 160 -33.99 10.15 -45.17
C ILE A 160 -34.10 11.67 -45.22
N PHE A 161 -35.23 12.19 -44.74
CA PHE A 161 -35.37 13.59 -44.37
C PHE A 161 -35.36 13.70 -42.85
N SER A 162 -34.55 14.61 -42.33
CA SER A 162 -34.35 14.76 -40.89
C SER A 162 -34.08 16.21 -40.51
N SER A 163 -34.35 16.55 -39.26
CA SER A 163 -33.95 17.82 -38.65
C SER A 163 -32.73 17.71 -37.74
N MET A 164 -32.14 16.52 -37.64
CA MET A 164 -31.08 16.21 -36.67
C MET A 164 -29.69 16.63 -37.14
N THR A 165 -29.48 16.70 -38.46
CA THR A 165 -28.18 16.94 -39.08
C THR A 165 -27.82 18.41 -39.20
N ASN A 166 -28.77 19.32 -38.91
CA ASN A 166 -28.63 20.74 -39.18
C ASN A 166 -28.69 21.54 -37.88
N GLU A 167 -27.77 22.48 -37.69
CA GLU A 167 -27.76 23.39 -36.54
C GLU A 167 -29.04 24.24 -36.45
N ASP A 168 -29.65 24.56 -37.59
CA ASP A 168 -30.89 25.34 -37.67
C ASP A 168 -32.16 24.54 -37.30
N GLY A 169 -32.05 23.22 -37.09
CA GLY A 169 -33.20 22.35 -36.79
C GLY A 169 -34.23 22.23 -37.93
N ASN A 170 -33.85 22.60 -39.16
CA ASN A 170 -34.70 22.54 -40.35
C ASN A 170 -34.87 21.09 -40.85
N TYR A 171 -36.06 20.71 -41.32
CA TYR A 171 -36.32 19.39 -41.88
C TYR A 171 -35.86 19.34 -43.35
N VAL A 172 -34.76 18.65 -43.62
CA VAL A 172 -34.04 18.65 -44.91
C VAL A 172 -33.62 17.22 -45.31
N PRO A 173 -33.30 16.97 -46.59
CA PRO A 173 -32.71 15.69 -47.00
C PRO A 173 -31.33 15.49 -46.36
N VAL A 174 -31.02 14.24 -45.99
CA VAL A 174 -29.71 13.84 -45.49
C VAL A 174 -28.86 13.33 -46.65
N ASP A 175 -27.85 14.13 -47.05
CA ASP A 175 -27.00 13.81 -48.21
C ASP A 175 -25.93 12.75 -47.89
N ASP A 176 -25.29 12.84 -46.72
CA ASP A 176 -24.23 11.92 -46.28
C ASP A 176 -24.52 11.30 -44.91
N MET A 177 -24.72 9.97 -44.92
CA MET A 177 -24.98 9.16 -43.73
C MET A 177 -23.79 9.10 -42.78
N ALA A 178 -22.55 9.20 -43.26
CA ALA A 178 -21.37 9.16 -42.41
C ALA A 178 -21.29 10.41 -41.53
N ILE A 179 -21.51 11.58 -42.12
CA ILE A 179 -21.57 12.87 -41.42
C ILE A 179 -22.75 12.86 -40.45
N ALA A 180 -23.92 12.38 -40.89
CA ALA A 180 -25.10 12.29 -40.04
C ALA A 180 -24.90 11.41 -38.79
N ARG A 181 -24.12 10.32 -38.91
CA ARG A 181 -23.75 9.49 -37.75
C ARG A 181 -22.84 10.26 -36.78
N GLN A 182 -21.82 10.95 -37.29
CA GLN A 182 -20.89 11.72 -36.47
C GLN A 182 -21.59 12.86 -35.70
N GLU A 183 -22.50 13.58 -36.37
CA GLU A 183 -23.31 14.62 -35.73
C GLU A 183 -24.24 14.07 -34.66
N LEU A 184 -24.76 12.85 -34.86
CA LEU A 184 -25.60 12.17 -33.88
C LEU A 184 -24.82 11.64 -32.66
N GLU A 185 -23.52 11.37 -32.80
CA GLU A 185 -22.65 10.95 -31.69
C GLU A 185 -22.32 12.10 -30.74
N ARG A 186 -22.19 13.33 -31.25
CA ARG A 186 -21.87 14.54 -30.46
C ARG A 186 -22.80 14.76 -29.25
N PRO A 187 -24.15 14.71 -29.37
CA PRO A 187 -25.06 14.92 -28.25
C PRO A 187 -25.09 13.78 -27.23
N ILE A 188 -24.58 12.59 -27.53
CA ILE A 188 -24.63 11.43 -26.59
C ILE A 188 -23.93 11.76 -25.28
N GLY A 189 -22.75 12.39 -25.34
CA GLY A 189 -22.01 12.84 -24.16
C GLY A 189 -22.75 13.92 -23.35
N LEU A 190 -23.54 14.77 -24.00
CA LEU A 190 -24.33 15.81 -23.33
C LEU A 190 -25.60 15.24 -22.67
N VAL A 191 -26.26 14.28 -23.32
CA VAL A 191 -27.39 13.53 -22.75
C VAL A 191 -26.97 12.78 -21.48
N GLN A 192 -25.73 12.31 -21.43
CA GLN A 192 -25.13 11.65 -20.27
C GLN A 192 -24.95 12.59 -19.07
N LEU A 193 -24.54 13.84 -19.31
CA LEU A 193 -24.35 14.87 -18.29
C LEU A 193 -25.69 15.43 -17.75
N GLY A 194 -26.78 15.28 -18.51
CA GLY A 194 -28.12 15.66 -18.12
C GLY A 194 -28.67 14.78 -16.99
N ALA A 195 -28.74 15.33 -15.78
CA ALA A 195 -28.96 14.66 -14.48
C ALA A 195 -30.28 13.86 -14.26
N ARG A 196 -31.03 13.46 -15.31
CA ARG A 196 -32.38 12.87 -15.15
C ARG A 196 -32.63 11.51 -15.81
N GLY A 197 -31.59 10.80 -16.26
CA GLY A 197 -31.74 9.39 -16.63
C GLY A 197 -30.39 8.69 -16.65
N GLY A 198 -30.36 7.39 -16.34
CA GLY A 198 -29.13 6.60 -16.26
C GLY A 198 -28.27 6.60 -17.53
N GLU A 199 -27.12 5.93 -17.50
CA GLU A 199 -26.15 5.99 -18.59
C GLU A 199 -26.72 5.56 -19.96
N LEU A 200 -26.56 6.39 -20.99
CA LEU A 200 -26.94 6.11 -22.39
C LEU A 200 -25.74 5.54 -23.15
N ASN A 201 -25.51 4.23 -23.02
CA ASN A 201 -24.51 3.52 -23.82
C ASN A 201 -25.15 3.05 -25.15
N LEU A 202 -25.30 3.98 -26.10
CA LEU A 202 -25.89 3.72 -27.42
C LEU A 202 -24.82 3.86 -28.51
N VAL A 203 -24.62 2.81 -29.31
CA VAL A 203 -23.74 2.83 -30.48
C VAL A 203 -24.53 3.27 -31.72
N ILE A 204 -24.01 4.26 -32.45
CA ILE A 204 -24.69 4.82 -33.62
C ILE A 204 -24.24 4.10 -34.90
N PHE A 205 -25.18 3.45 -35.57
CA PHE A 205 -25.02 2.90 -36.92
C PHE A 205 -26.26 3.23 -37.75
N ASN A 206 -26.25 2.94 -39.06
CA ASN A 206 -27.31 3.40 -39.99
C ASN A 206 -28.73 3.06 -39.51
N TYR A 207 -28.92 1.86 -38.99
CA TYR A 207 -30.20 1.43 -38.43
C TYR A 207 -30.67 2.31 -37.26
N VAL A 208 -29.78 2.63 -36.31
CA VAL A 208 -30.10 3.52 -35.19
C VAL A 208 -30.39 4.94 -35.68
N LEU A 209 -29.59 5.44 -36.63
CA LEU A 209 -29.79 6.75 -37.24
C LEU A 209 -31.18 6.85 -37.90
N GLU A 210 -31.60 5.82 -38.63
CA GLU A 210 -32.94 5.76 -39.23
C GLU A 210 -34.05 5.81 -38.18
N HIS A 211 -33.97 4.99 -37.13
CA HIS A 211 -34.99 4.98 -36.08
C HIS A 211 -35.04 6.29 -35.29
N VAL A 212 -33.89 6.89 -35.00
CA VAL A 212 -33.84 8.20 -34.33
C VAL A 212 -34.43 9.27 -35.25
N ALA A 213 -34.16 9.25 -36.56
CA ALA A 213 -34.81 10.15 -37.52
C ALA A 213 -36.33 9.97 -37.59
N ARG A 214 -36.83 8.72 -37.57
CA ARG A 214 -38.27 8.41 -37.53
C ARG A 214 -38.94 8.97 -36.27
N ILE A 215 -38.33 8.74 -35.12
CA ILE A 215 -38.87 9.23 -33.84
C ILE A 215 -38.85 10.75 -33.79
N SER A 216 -37.73 11.39 -34.15
CA SER A 216 -37.61 12.86 -34.20
C SER A 216 -38.63 13.48 -35.17
N ARG A 217 -38.87 12.88 -36.34
CA ARG A 217 -39.93 13.32 -37.27
C ARG A 217 -41.28 13.35 -36.57
N VAL A 218 -41.66 12.29 -35.85
CA VAL A 218 -42.97 12.22 -35.20
C VAL A 218 -43.06 13.15 -34.00
N LEU A 219 -41.99 13.31 -33.20
CA LEU A 219 -41.97 14.26 -32.08
C LEU A 219 -42.09 15.72 -32.54
N LYS A 220 -41.61 16.04 -33.75
CA LYS A 220 -41.78 17.37 -34.33
C LYS A 220 -43.21 17.64 -34.83
N GLN A 221 -44.02 16.60 -35.04
CA GLN A 221 -45.41 16.73 -35.47
C GLN A 221 -46.34 16.99 -34.28
N PRO A 222 -47.24 17.99 -34.33
CA PRO A 222 -48.22 18.20 -33.28
C PRO A 222 -49.18 17.00 -33.20
N GLY A 223 -49.35 16.43 -32.01
CA GLY A 223 -50.14 15.21 -31.82
C GLY A 223 -49.48 13.94 -32.37
N GLY A 224 -48.18 13.97 -32.62
CA GLY A 224 -47.40 12.81 -33.01
C GLY A 224 -47.19 11.86 -31.83
N ASN A 225 -47.80 10.67 -31.90
CA ASN A 225 -47.62 9.59 -30.94
C ASN A 225 -46.96 8.39 -31.64
N LEU A 226 -46.20 7.59 -30.89
CA LEU A 226 -45.43 6.47 -31.43
C LEU A 226 -45.80 5.15 -30.76
N LEU A 227 -45.85 4.09 -31.56
CA LEU A 227 -45.85 2.71 -31.10
C LEU A 227 -44.60 2.03 -31.65
N LEU A 228 -43.59 1.89 -30.79
CA LEU A 228 -42.31 1.26 -31.11
C LEU A 228 -42.40 -0.23 -30.81
N VAL A 229 -42.45 -1.05 -31.86
CA VAL A 229 -42.55 -2.50 -31.73
C VAL A 229 -41.18 -3.12 -32.00
N GLY A 230 -40.68 -3.93 -31.08
CA GLY A 230 -39.39 -4.60 -31.26
C GLY A 230 -39.04 -5.52 -30.10
N VAL A 231 -38.10 -6.44 -30.33
CA VAL A 231 -37.61 -7.34 -29.28
C VAL A 231 -36.87 -6.58 -28.18
N GLY A 232 -36.61 -7.23 -27.04
CA GLY A 232 -35.76 -6.69 -25.98
C GLY A 232 -34.38 -6.29 -26.50
N GLY A 233 -33.82 -5.19 -26.00
CA GLY A 233 -32.48 -4.73 -26.40
C GLY A 233 -32.38 -4.05 -27.77
N SER A 234 -33.47 -3.99 -28.55
CA SER A 234 -33.50 -3.34 -29.88
C SER A 234 -33.14 -1.84 -29.90
N GLY A 235 -33.08 -1.18 -28.74
CA GLY A 235 -32.70 0.23 -28.63
C GLY A 235 -33.89 1.20 -28.59
N ARG A 236 -35.14 0.73 -28.58
CA ARG A 236 -36.36 1.57 -28.59
C ARG A 236 -36.33 2.74 -27.60
N ARG A 237 -36.12 2.48 -26.31
CA ARG A 237 -36.06 3.52 -25.26
C ARG A 237 -34.87 4.45 -25.44
N SER A 238 -33.70 3.90 -25.75
CA SER A 238 -32.46 4.66 -25.94
C SER A 238 -32.56 5.61 -27.15
N CYS A 239 -33.13 5.15 -28.26
CA CYS A 239 -33.38 5.95 -29.45
C CYS A 239 -34.39 7.06 -29.16
N THR A 240 -35.49 6.76 -28.44
CA THR A 240 -36.47 7.79 -28.04
C THR A 240 -35.87 8.85 -27.14
N ARG A 241 -35.00 8.45 -26.20
CA ARG A 241 -34.32 9.41 -25.31
C ARG A 241 -33.40 10.35 -26.08
N LEU A 242 -32.64 9.82 -27.03
CA LEU A 242 -31.79 10.64 -27.91
C LEU A 242 -32.64 11.56 -28.80
N ALA A 243 -33.70 11.03 -29.41
CA ALA A 243 -34.62 11.79 -30.24
C ALA A 243 -35.33 12.92 -29.48
N ALA A 244 -35.73 12.67 -28.24
CA ALA A 244 -36.35 13.67 -27.36
C ALA A 244 -35.37 14.81 -27.06
N TYR A 245 -34.12 14.48 -26.75
CA TYR A 245 -33.07 15.49 -26.54
C TYR A 245 -32.82 16.34 -27.79
N LEU A 246 -32.75 15.71 -28.97
CA LEU A 246 -32.56 16.42 -30.24
C LEU A 246 -33.72 17.36 -30.59
N MET A 247 -34.90 17.12 -30.02
CA MET A 247 -36.10 17.91 -30.28
C MET A 247 -36.46 18.88 -29.16
N ASP A 248 -35.56 19.08 -28.20
CA ASP A 248 -35.79 19.87 -26.99
C ASP A 248 -37.08 19.45 -26.24
N SER A 249 -37.42 18.16 -26.33
CA SER A 249 -38.53 17.54 -25.63
C SER A 249 -38.02 16.90 -24.34
N ASP A 250 -38.76 17.09 -23.26
CA ASP A 250 -38.48 16.39 -22.01
C ASP A 250 -38.75 14.89 -22.15
N TYR A 251 -37.86 14.05 -21.63
CA TYR A 251 -38.06 12.61 -21.58
C TYR A 251 -38.65 12.23 -20.22
N SER A 252 -39.89 11.72 -20.21
CA SER A 252 -40.58 11.26 -19.00
C SER A 252 -40.92 9.78 -19.10
N THR A 253 -40.70 9.01 -18.05
CA THR A 253 -41.07 7.59 -17.96
C THR A 253 -41.55 7.24 -16.55
N LEU A 254 -42.34 6.18 -16.43
CA LEU A 254 -42.89 5.73 -15.16
C LEU A 254 -41.85 5.01 -14.30
N THR A 255 -41.84 5.29 -13.00
CA THR A 255 -41.02 4.56 -12.03
C THR A 255 -41.91 3.61 -11.24
N VAL A 256 -42.17 2.44 -11.83
CA VAL A 256 -43.07 1.44 -11.25
C VAL A 256 -42.37 0.72 -10.09
N THR A 257 -42.86 0.90 -8.87
CA THR A 257 -42.47 0.14 -7.68
C THR A 257 -43.39 -1.09 -7.51
N LYS A 258 -43.07 -1.99 -6.57
CA LYS A 258 -43.93 -3.17 -6.30
C LYS A 258 -45.34 -2.82 -5.82
N GLU A 259 -45.50 -1.64 -5.22
CA GLU A 259 -46.77 -1.14 -4.67
C GLU A 259 -47.50 -0.20 -5.64
N TYR A 260 -46.93 0.05 -6.83
CA TYR A 260 -47.49 0.97 -7.81
C TYR A 260 -48.84 0.51 -8.35
N ASP A 261 -49.86 1.32 -8.14
CA ASP A 261 -51.23 1.00 -8.51
C ASP A 261 -51.81 1.94 -9.60
N HIS A 262 -53.12 1.84 -9.84
CA HIS A 262 -53.79 2.68 -10.82
C HIS A 262 -53.96 4.13 -10.37
N SER A 263 -54.05 4.39 -9.07
CA SER A 263 -54.12 5.76 -8.54
C SER A 263 -52.81 6.50 -8.76
N ASP A 264 -51.68 5.85 -8.50
CA ASP A 264 -50.34 6.41 -8.74
C ASP A 264 -50.15 6.75 -10.23
N PHE A 265 -50.63 5.89 -11.12
CA PHE A 265 -50.62 6.16 -12.55
C PHE A 265 -51.43 7.39 -12.95
N LEU A 266 -52.63 7.55 -12.39
CA LEU A 266 -53.45 8.73 -12.64
C LEU A 266 -52.77 10.01 -12.12
N ASP A 267 -52.07 9.94 -10.98
CA ASP A 267 -51.27 11.05 -10.45
C ASP A 267 -50.13 11.45 -11.39
N ASP A 268 -49.37 10.48 -11.91
CA ASP A 268 -48.32 10.73 -12.91
C ASP A 268 -48.89 11.37 -14.18
N VAL A 269 -50.05 10.91 -14.65
CA VAL A 269 -50.74 11.48 -15.81
C VAL A 269 -51.26 12.90 -15.53
N ARG A 270 -51.78 13.20 -14.34
CA ARG A 270 -52.16 14.58 -13.95
C ARG A 270 -50.96 15.51 -14.02
N GLN A 271 -49.82 15.10 -13.46
CA GLN A 271 -48.59 15.90 -13.51
C GLN A 271 -48.11 16.12 -14.94
N LEU A 272 -48.20 15.09 -15.80
CA LEU A 272 -47.89 15.19 -17.21
C LEU A 272 -48.81 16.18 -17.93
N LEU A 273 -50.12 16.09 -17.74
CA LEU A 273 -51.10 17.01 -18.33
C LEU A 273 -50.88 18.46 -17.88
N LEU A 274 -50.56 18.69 -16.60
CA LEU A 274 -50.21 20.02 -16.12
C LEU A 274 -48.92 20.53 -16.79
N LYS A 275 -47.90 19.69 -16.91
CA LYS A 275 -46.63 20.05 -17.56
C LYS A 275 -46.83 20.43 -19.03
N THR A 276 -47.59 19.65 -19.79
CA THR A 276 -47.80 19.87 -21.24
C THR A 276 -48.86 20.93 -21.51
N GLY A 277 -50.00 20.89 -20.81
CA GLY A 277 -51.14 21.78 -21.03
C GLY A 277 -50.93 23.16 -20.44
N GLN A 278 -50.55 23.23 -19.16
CA GLN A 278 -50.36 24.50 -18.44
C GLN A 278 -49.08 25.20 -18.90
N LYS A 279 -47.92 24.54 -18.74
CA LYS A 279 -46.61 25.16 -19.02
C LYS A 279 -46.25 25.17 -20.51
N GLY A 280 -46.78 24.23 -21.30
CA GLY A 280 -46.46 24.13 -22.73
C GLY A 280 -45.12 23.48 -23.03
N TYR A 281 -44.57 22.69 -22.10
CA TYR A 281 -43.32 21.97 -22.33
C TYR A 281 -43.59 20.72 -23.17
N SER A 282 -42.92 20.62 -24.33
CA SER A 282 -42.96 19.40 -25.13
C SER A 282 -42.37 18.24 -24.31
N THR A 283 -43.12 17.17 -24.14
CA THR A 283 -42.74 16.02 -23.31
C THR A 283 -43.04 14.72 -24.05
N ALA A 284 -42.00 13.90 -24.24
CA ALA A 284 -42.11 12.53 -24.70
C ALA A 284 -42.33 11.61 -23.49
N PHE A 285 -43.57 11.16 -23.33
CA PHE A 285 -43.96 10.21 -22.30
C PHE A 285 -43.76 8.77 -22.79
N VAL A 286 -42.76 8.09 -22.24
CA VAL A 286 -42.31 6.77 -22.68
C VAL A 286 -42.74 5.70 -21.70
N MET A 287 -43.49 4.71 -22.19
CA MET A 287 -43.98 3.58 -21.42
C MET A 287 -43.63 2.27 -22.12
N SER A 288 -43.09 1.32 -21.36
CA SER A 288 -42.78 -0.04 -21.82
C SER A 288 -43.87 -1.04 -21.43
N ASP A 289 -43.96 -2.14 -22.18
CA ASP A 289 -44.85 -3.25 -21.86
C ASP A 289 -44.63 -3.84 -20.47
N THR A 290 -43.40 -3.88 -19.98
CA THR A 290 -43.05 -4.34 -18.63
C THR A 290 -43.57 -3.46 -17.50
N GLN A 291 -43.88 -2.18 -17.78
CA GLN A 291 -44.43 -1.24 -16.80
C GLN A 291 -45.97 -1.31 -16.72
N LEU A 292 -46.63 -2.08 -17.60
CA LEU A 292 -48.07 -2.24 -17.59
C LEU A 292 -48.49 -3.33 -16.60
N THR A 293 -48.77 -2.93 -15.36
CA THR A 293 -49.25 -3.83 -14.30
C THR A 293 -50.72 -4.21 -14.49
N SER A 294 -51.54 -3.30 -15.03
CA SER A 294 -52.96 -3.49 -15.32
C SER A 294 -53.32 -3.03 -16.73
N GLU A 295 -54.30 -3.70 -17.36
CA GLU A 295 -54.84 -3.31 -18.66
C GLU A 295 -55.66 -2.01 -18.60
N SER A 296 -56.11 -1.58 -17.41
CA SER A 296 -56.79 -0.28 -17.22
C SER A 296 -55.92 0.91 -17.64
N PHE A 297 -54.60 0.80 -17.52
CA PHE A 297 -53.68 1.87 -17.94
C PHE A 297 -53.79 2.12 -19.44
N LEU A 298 -54.00 1.05 -20.23
CA LEU A 298 -54.17 1.18 -21.67
C LEU A 298 -55.52 1.78 -22.06
N GLU A 299 -56.56 1.61 -21.24
CA GLU A 299 -57.85 2.30 -21.44
C GLU A 299 -57.69 3.82 -21.31
N ASP A 300 -56.96 4.27 -20.29
CA ASP A 300 -56.67 5.68 -20.05
C ASP A 300 -55.76 6.27 -21.13
N ILE A 301 -54.69 5.56 -21.51
CA ILE A 301 -53.82 5.97 -22.62
C ILE A 301 -54.61 6.04 -23.92
N CYS A 302 -55.54 5.10 -24.19
CA CYS A 302 -56.41 5.16 -25.34
C CYS A 302 -57.35 6.37 -25.33
N SER A 303 -57.80 6.79 -24.15
CA SER A 303 -58.59 8.02 -24.00
C SER A 303 -57.74 9.24 -24.37
N LEU A 304 -56.51 9.34 -23.82
CA LEU A 304 -55.56 10.39 -24.18
C LEU A 304 -55.23 10.43 -25.69
N LEU A 305 -55.01 9.27 -26.32
CA LEU A 305 -54.73 9.16 -27.75
C LEU A 305 -55.91 9.61 -28.64
N ASN A 306 -57.15 9.47 -28.18
CA ASN A 306 -58.34 9.82 -28.96
C ASN A 306 -58.81 11.26 -28.72
N THR A 307 -59.02 11.63 -27.45
CA THR A 307 -59.63 12.91 -27.04
C THR A 307 -58.60 13.88 -26.47
N GLY A 308 -57.51 13.40 -25.90
CA GLY A 308 -56.53 14.21 -25.18
C GLY A 308 -56.88 14.45 -23.70
N GLU A 309 -57.89 13.74 -23.19
CA GLU A 309 -58.38 13.84 -21.82
C GLU A 309 -58.83 12.46 -21.30
N ILE A 310 -58.77 12.26 -19.98
CA ILE A 310 -59.29 11.07 -19.31
C ILE A 310 -60.57 11.47 -18.56
N PRO A 311 -61.73 10.83 -18.84
CA PRO A 311 -62.96 11.09 -18.11
C PRO A 311 -62.81 10.85 -16.60
N GLY A 312 -63.25 11.79 -15.77
CA GLY A 312 -63.23 11.66 -14.31
C GLY A 312 -61.88 11.92 -13.63
N LEU A 313 -60.83 12.29 -14.38
CA LEU A 313 -59.49 12.50 -13.81
C LEU A 313 -59.43 13.63 -12.77
N TRP A 314 -60.28 14.65 -12.93
CA TRP A 314 -60.31 15.88 -12.13
C TRP A 314 -61.53 15.96 -11.18
N ASP A 315 -62.24 14.86 -10.94
CA ASP A 315 -63.51 14.87 -10.19
C ASP A 315 -63.33 15.11 -8.69
N THR A 316 -62.17 14.74 -8.14
CA THR A 316 -61.80 14.99 -6.75
C THR A 316 -61.67 16.49 -6.48
N LYS A 317 -62.13 16.96 -5.31
CA LYS A 317 -62.17 18.40 -4.98
C LYS A 317 -60.81 19.09 -5.18
N GLN A 318 -59.73 18.46 -4.71
CA GLN A 318 -58.35 18.98 -4.83
C GLN A 318 -57.89 19.05 -6.29
N ASP A 319 -58.20 18.03 -7.08
CA ASP A 319 -57.81 17.96 -8.49
C ASP A 319 -58.58 18.97 -9.34
N LYS A 320 -59.84 19.21 -9.01
CA LYS A 320 -60.66 20.24 -9.64
C LYS A 320 -60.08 21.64 -9.41
N GLU A 321 -59.66 21.96 -8.19
CA GLU A 321 -58.99 23.24 -7.88
C GLU A 321 -57.68 23.37 -8.67
N ASN A 322 -56.88 22.30 -8.76
CA ASN A 322 -55.66 22.29 -9.57
C ASN A 322 -55.93 22.53 -11.07
N TYR A 323 -56.97 21.89 -11.60
CA TYR A 323 -57.37 22.04 -13.00
C TYR A 323 -57.90 23.46 -13.30
N GLU A 324 -58.75 24.01 -12.44
CA GLU A 324 -59.24 25.38 -12.56
C GLU A 324 -58.10 26.41 -12.49
N ASN A 325 -57.13 26.20 -11.60
CA ASN A 325 -55.91 27.02 -11.54
C ASN A 325 -55.08 26.92 -12.81
N ALA A 326 -54.94 25.72 -13.39
CA ALA A 326 -54.23 25.54 -14.65
C ALA A 326 -54.94 26.27 -15.80
N ILE A 327 -56.26 26.18 -15.91
CA ILE A 327 -57.07 26.89 -16.90
C ILE A 327 -56.94 28.41 -16.73
N ALA A 328 -57.02 28.91 -15.49
CA ALA A 328 -56.89 30.34 -15.20
C ALA A 328 -55.54 30.90 -15.66
N SER A 329 -54.46 30.13 -15.53
CA SER A 329 -53.13 30.53 -16.01
C SER A 329 -53.03 30.65 -17.55
N LEU A 330 -53.95 30.04 -18.29
CA LEU A 330 -53.99 30.10 -19.76
C LEU A 330 -54.73 31.33 -20.30
N ARG A 331 -55.31 32.19 -19.47
CA ARG A 331 -56.06 33.39 -19.94
C ARG A 331 -55.22 34.30 -20.84
N GLU A 332 -54.01 34.64 -20.42
CA GLU A 332 -53.11 35.50 -21.22
C GLU A 332 -52.69 34.84 -22.53
N VAL A 333 -52.43 33.53 -22.51
CA VAL A 333 -52.13 32.74 -23.71
C VAL A 333 -53.32 32.72 -24.66
N GLY A 334 -54.53 32.48 -24.13
CA GLY A 334 -55.78 32.49 -24.91
C GLY A 334 -56.04 33.84 -25.55
N LYS A 335 -55.81 34.95 -24.82
CA LYS A 335 -55.91 36.31 -25.34
C LYS A 335 -54.93 36.57 -26.48
N SER A 336 -53.68 36.09 -26.36
CA SER A 336 -52.67 36.20 -27.44
C SER A 336 -53.07 35.43 -28.71
N LEU A 337 -53.83 34.35 -28.56
CA LEU A 337 -54.35 33.52 -29.65
C LEU A 337 -55.71 34.02 -30.18
N GLY A 338 -56.24 35.14 -29.65
CA GLY A 338 -57.53 35.70 -30.05
C GLY A 338 -58.74 34.86 -29.63
N ARG A 339 -58.60 34.00 -28.60
CA ARG A 339 -59.70 33.17 -28.09
C ARG A 339 -60.58 33.98 -27.11
N PRO A 340 -61.90 33.70 -27.04
CA PRO A 340 -62.77 34.29 -26.02
C PRO A 340 -62.33 33.90 -24.59
N ASP A 341 -62.47 34.82 -23.63
CA ASP A 341 -62.21 34.55 -22.20
C ASP A 341 -63.40 33.84 -21.55
N THR A 342 -63.75 32.66 -22.08
CA THR A 342 -64.76 31.77 -21.51
C THR A 342 -64.10 30.51 -20.99
N ALA A 343 -64.64 29.93 -19.91
CA ALA A 343 -64.09 28.72 -19.30
C ALA A 343 -63.99 27.56 -20.32
N GLU A 344 -65.01 27.39 -21.17
CA GLU A 344 -65.04 26.38 -22.23
C GLU A 344 -63.93 26.57 -23.28
N ALA A 345 -63.69 27.81 -23.70
CA ALA A 345 -62.64 28.11 -24.67
C ALA A 345 -61.24 27.86 -24.09
N LEU A 346 -61.03 28.17 -22.81
CA LEU A 346 -59.76 27.93 -22.11
C LEU A 346 -59.55 26.43 -21.80
N GLN A 347 -60.61 25.68 -21.49
CA GLN A 347 -60.55 24.21 -21.36
C GLN A 347 -60.19 23.56 -22.68
N THR A 348 -60.82 23.99 -23.78
CA THR A 348 -60.47 23.53 -25.14
C THR A 348 -59.02 23.84 -25.46
N LEU A 349 -58.54 25.05 -25.10
CA LEU A 349 -57.14 25.44 -25.28
C LEU A 349 -56.18 24.55 -24.45
N PHE A 350 -56.55 24.19 -23.22
CA PHE A 350 -55.75 23.28 -22.40
C PHE A 350 -55.60 21.91 -23.09
N VAL A 351 -56.70 21.32 -23.57
CA VAL A 351 -56.68 20.03 -24.29
C VAL A 351 -55.92 20.13 -25.61
N GLU A 352 -56.09 21.21 -26.38
CA GLU A 352 -55.32 21.46 -27.61
C GLU A 352 -53.80 21.52 -27.31
N ARG A 353 -53.40 22.20 -26.22
CA ARG A 353 -52.00 22.28 -25.79
C ARG A 353 -51.47 20.94 -25.31
N CYS A 354 -52.25 20.18 -24.54
CA CYS A 354 -51.90 18.81 -24.16
C CYS A 354 -51.64 17.97 -25.41
N ARG A 355 -52.54 17.96 -26.39
CA ARG A 355 -52.35 17.19 -27.65
C ARG A 355 -51.17 17.69 -28.48
N LYS A 356 -50.85 18.98 -28.43
CA LYS A 356 -49.73 19.56 -29.17
C LYS A 356 -48.37 19.19 -28.57
N HIS A 357 -48.26 19.20 -27.24
CA HIS A 357 -46.98 19.09 -26.53
C HIS A 357 -46.76 17.72 -25.87
N MET A 358 -47.80 16.91 -25.69
CA MET A 358 -47.67 15.55 -25.18
C MET A 358 -47.48 14.58 -26.34
N HIS A 359 -46.36 13.87 -26.31
CA HIS A 359 -46.07 12.79 -27.24
C HIS A 359 -46.03 11.47 -26.47
N ILE A 360 -47.00 10.59 -26.73
CA ILE A 360 -47.06 9.28 -26.09
C ILE A 360 -46.24 8.30 -26.93
N VAL A 361 -45.25 7.64 -26.32
CA VAL A 361 -44.37 6.66 -26.94
C VAL A 361 -44.48 5.32 -26.22
N LEU A 362 -45.10 4.35 -26.89
CA LEU A 362 -45.34 3.02 -26.35
C LEU A 362 -44.31 2.04 -26.91
N CYS A 363 -43.56 1.35 -26.04
CA CYS A 363 -42.53 0.39 -26.42
C CYS A 363 -43.01 -1.04 -26.14
N PHE A 364 -43.57 -1.74 -27.13
CA PHE A 364 -44.11 -3.11 -26.97
C PHE A 364 -43.29 -4.19 -27.66
N SER A 365 -43.17 -5.35 -27.02
CA SER A 365 -42.56 -6.54 -27.62
C SER A 365 -43.52 -7.23 -28.60
N PRO A 366 -43.06 -7.65 -29.80
CA PRO A 366 -43.86 -8.47 -30.71
C PRO A 366 -43.90 -9.95 -30.28
N LEU A 367 -43.11 -10.35 -29.29
CA LEU A 367 -43.02 -11.73 -28.83
C LEU A 367 -44.33 -12.15 -28.12
N GLY A 368 -44.82 -13.35 -28.45
CA GLY A 368 -46.05 -13.91 -27.85
C GLY A 368 -47.36 -13.46 -28.51
N SER A 369 -48.47 -13.56 -27.77
CA SER A 369 -49.81 -13.15 -28.23
C SER A 369 -50.26 -11.79 -27.68
N THR A 370 -49.63 -11.30 -26.60
CA THR A 370 -50.07 -10.13 -25.84
C THR A 370 -50.21 -8.87 -26.68
N LEU A 371 -49.24 -8.57 -27.55
CA LEU A 371 -49.33 -7.42 -28.47
C LEU A 371 -50.57 -7.54 -29.36
N ARG A 372 -50.79 -8.70 -29.98
CA ARG A 372 -51.91 -8.93 -30.90
C ARG A 372 -53.25 -8.79 -30.19
N GLU A 373 -53.36 -9.29 -28.97
CA GLU A 373 -54.54 -9.15 -28.13
C GLU A 373 -54.82 -7.69 -27.77
N ARG A 374 -53.79 -6.93 -27.38
CA ARG A 374 -53.90 -5.49 -27.07
C ARG A 374 -54.31 -4.69 -28.30
N LEU A 375 -53.72 -4.95 -29.47
CA LEU A 375 -54.11 -4.24 -30.71
C LEU A 375 -55.57 -4.50 -31.11
N ARG A 376 -56.12 -5.69 -30.81
CA ARG A 376 -57.53 -6.02 -31.04
C ARG A 376 -58.46 -5.32 -30.04
N LYS A 377 -58.09 -5.32 -28.75
CA LYS A 377 -58.86 -4.66 -27.67
C LYS A 377 -58.83 -3.14 -27.79
N PHE A 378 -57.70 -2.58 -28.23
CA PHE A 378 -57.41 -1.14 -28.23
C PHE A 378 -57.04 -0.63 -29.64
N PRO A 379 -58.03 -0.39 -30.52
CA PRO A 379 -57.78 0.07 -31.89
C PRO A 379 -57.08 1.43 -31.98
N SER A 380 -57.17 2.26 -30.93
CA SER A 380 -56.52 3.57 -30.84
C SER A 380 -54.99 3.46 -30.93
N LEU A 381 -54.42 2.33 -30.49
CA LEU A 381 -52.99 2.07 -30.57
C LEU A 381 -52.51 2.06 -32.02
N VAL A 382 -53.28 1.50 -32.95
CA VAL A 382 -52.91 1.50 -34.38
C VAL A 382 -53.34 2.79 -35.06
N ASN A 383 -54.52 3.32 -34.73
CA ASN A 383 -55.09 4.45 -35.46
C ASN A 383 -54.46 5.79 -35.11
N CYS A 384 -54.08 6.00 -33.85
CA CYS A 384 -53.65 7.30 -33.33
C CYS A 384 -52.12 7.39 -33.13
N THR A 385 -51.38 6.31 -33.37
CA THR A 385 -49.92 6.31 -33.30
C THR A 385 -49.31 6.05 -34.68
N THR A 386 -48.05 6.44 -34.84
CA THR A 386 -47.21 5.97 -35.95
C THR A 386 -46.43 4.77 -35.44
N ILE A 387 -46.57 3.65 -36.15
CA ILE A 387 -45.91 2.40 -35.80
C ILE A 387 -44.53 2.40 -36.43
N ASP A 388 -43.50 2.19 -35.62
CA ASP A 388 -42.13 1.99 -36.07
C ASP A 388 -41.65 0.62 -35.60
N TRP A 389 -41.38 -0.25 -36.58
CA TRP A 389 -40.98 -1.63 -36.34
C TRP A 389 -39.46 -1.76 -36.28
N PHE A 390 -38.95 -2.03 -35.08
CA PHE A 390 -37.55 -2.33 -34.83
C PHE A 390 -37.26 -3.78 -35.22
N ARG A 391 -36.64 -3.95 -36.38
CA ARG A 391 -36.16 -5.22 -36.91
C ARG A 391 -34.90 -5.69 -36.16
N GLU A 392 -34.43 -6.85 -36.58
CA GLU A 392 -33.16 -7.38 -36.11
C GLU A 392 -32.01 -6.47 -36.58
N TRP A 393 -30.96 -6.38 -35.75
CA TRP A 393 -29.78 -5.59 -36.14
C TRP A 393 -29.09 -6.22 -37.36
N PRO A 394 -28.76 -5.40 -38.38
CA PRO A 394 -27.98 -5.85 -39.54
C PRO A 394 -26.56 -6.24 -39.13
N GLU A 395 -25.88 -7.03 -39.95
CA GLU A 395 -24.50 -7.49 -39.70
C GLU A 395 -23.54 -6.31 -39.44
N ASP A 396 -23.66 -5.21 -40.18
CA ASP A 396 -22.85 -4.00 -39.98
C ASP A 396 -23.08 -3.35 -38.61
N GLY A 397 -24.32 -3.40 -38.11
CA GLY A 397 -24.66 -2.94 -36.76
C GLY A 397 -24.01 -3.81 -35.68
N LEU A 398 -24.08 -5.13 -35.85
CA LEU A 398 -23.44 -6.09 -34.93
C LEU A 398 -21.91 -5.91 -34.90
N ARG A 399 -21.28 -5.69 -36.08
CA ARG A 399 -19.86 -5.40 -36.19
C ARG A 399 -19.49 -4.09 -35.50
N GLY A 400 -20.27 -3.02 -35.71
CA GLY A 400 -20.03 -1.72 -35.09
C GLY A 400 -20.13 -1.77 -33.56
N VAL A 401 -21.14 -2.47 -33.03
CA VAL A 401 -21.30 -2.67 -31.59
C VAL A 401 -20.13 -3.48 -31.02
N ALA A 402 -19.76 -4.61 -31.64
CA ALA A 402 -18.62 -5.40 -31.18
C ALA A 402 -17.30 -4.62 -31.22
N ALA A 403 -17.06 -3.83 -32.27
CA ALA A 403 -15.86 -3.00 -32.37
C ALA A 403 -15.74 -1.98 -31.23
N ARG A 404 -16.86 -1.35 -30.84
CA ARG A 404 -16.91 -0.42 -29.71
C ARG A 404 -16.59 -1.12 -28.39
N PHE A 405 -17.16 -2.30 -28.14
CA PHE A 405 -16.94 -3.07 -26.92
C PHE A 405 -15.51 -3.62 -26.82
N LEU A 406 -14.91 -4.03 -27.94
CA LEU A 406 -13.54 -4.58 -27.99
C LEU A 406 -12.45 -3.49 -27.99
N GLN A 407 -12.81 -2.21 -28.09
CA GLN A 407 -11.85 -1.11 -28.15
C GLN A 407 -10.97 -1.05 -26.90
N ASP A 408 -11.58 -1.15 -25.73
CA ASP A 408 -10.94 -1.01 -24.42
C ASP A 408 -10.28 -2.31 -23.91
N VAL A 409 -10.38 -3.40 -24.69
CA VAL A 409 -9.82 -4.71 -24.33
C VAL A 409 -8.40 -4.85 -24.88
N ASP A 410 -7.47 -5.36 -24.05
CA ASP A 410 -6.08 -5.63 -24.43
C ASP A 410 -5.99 -6.88 -25.34
N LEU A 411 -6.10 -6.66 -26.65
CA LEU A 411 -6.05 -7.66 -27.70
C LEU A 411 -5.30 -7.09 -28.90
N THR A 412 -4.68 -7.95 -29.70
CA THR A 412 -4.08 -7.54 -30.97
C THR A 412 -5.15 -7.11 -31.98
N ASP A 413 -4.81 -6.25 -32.94
CA ASP A 413 -5.76 -5.78 -33.96
C ASP A 413 -6.35 -6.94 -34.78
N HIS A 414 -5.54 -7.99 -35.02
CA HIS A 414 -5.99 -9.24 -35.65
C HIS A 414 -7.05 -9.94 -34.80
N GLU A 415 -6.77 -10.17 -33.51
CA GLU A 415 -7.73 -10.79 -32.59
C GLU A 415 -9.02 -9.99 -32.47
N LYS A 416 -8.95 -8.65 -32.37
CA LYS A 416 -10.15 -7.80 -32.32
C LYS A 416 -11.03 -7.96 -33.56
N THR A 417 -10.40 -7.99 -34.74
CA THR A 417 -11.10 -8.14 -36.03
C THR A 417 -11.73 -9.53 -36.15
N ALA A 418 -10.97 -10.58 -35.83
CA ALA A 418 -11.44 -11.96 -35.88
C ALA A 418 -12.57 -12.24 -34.89
N ILE A 419 -12.45 -11.78 -33.63
CA ILE A 419 -13.48 -11.95 -32.59
C ILE A 419 -14.76 -11.22 -32.97
N ARG A 420 -14.65 -10.00 -33.52
CA ARG A 420 -15.80 -9.24 -34.03
C ARG A 420 -16.57 -10.04 -35.06
N ASP A 421 -15.88 -10.52 -36.11
CA ASP A 421 -16.52 -11.27 -37.18
C ASP A 421 -17.07 -12.61 -36.68
N MET A 422 -16.41 -13.21 -35.68
CA MET A 422 -16.88 -14.43 -35.03
C MET A 422 -18.18 -14.26 -34.25
N PHE A 423 -18.31 -13.18 -33.46
CA PHE A 423 -19.54 -12.93 -32.72
C PHE A 423 -20.72 -12.63 -33.63
N VAL A 424 -20.50 -11.97 -34.77
CA VAL A 424 -21.54 -11.81 -35.80
C VAL A 424 -21.95 -13.16 -36.38
N ALA A 425 -20.98 -14.02 -36.70
CA ALA A 425 -21.25 -15.37 -37.19
C ALA A 425 -22.01 -16.23 -36.16
N PHE A 426 -21.66 -16.15 -34.87
CA PHE A 426 -22.35 -16.86 -33.79
C PHE A 426 -23.82 -16.44 -33.72
N GLN A 427 -24.08 -15.14 -33.68
CA GLN A 427 -25.43 -14.60 -33.66
C GLN A 427 -26.26 -15.10 -34.86
N LYS A 428 -25.68 -15.13 -36.06
CA LYS A 428 -26.34 -15.63 -37.28
C LYS A 428 -26.63 -17.14 -37.21
N GLN A 429 -25.62 -17.94 -36.85
CA GLN A 429 -25.76 -19.38 -36.76
C GLN A 429 -26.77 -19.81 -35.67
N VAL A 430 -26.82 -19.11 -34.54
CA VAL A 430 -27.81 -19.40 -33.48
C VAL A 430 -29.23 -19.07 -33.94
N ARG A 431 -29.43 -18.06 -34.79
CA ARG A 431 -30.74 -17.79 -35.39
C ARG A 431 -31.17 -18.92 -36.32
N GLU A 432 -30.28 -19.36 -37.21
CA GLU A 432 -30.53 -20.50 -38.10
C GLU A 432 -30.81 -21.78 -37.30
N LEU A 433 -30.04 -22.01 -36.23
CA LEU A 433 -30.24 -23.12 -35.29
C LEU A 433 -31.60 -23.03 -34.59
N GLY A 434 -32.05 -21.83 -34.22
CA GLY A 434 -33.34 -21.61 -33.59
C GLY A 434 -34.52 -21.95 -34.50
N VAL A 435 -34.39 -21.70 -35.81
CA VAL A 435 -35.38 -22.11 -36.82
C VAL A 435 -35.44 -23.63 -36.92
N ALA A 436 -34.28 -24.29 -37.10
CA ALA A 436 -34.20 -25.75 -37.14
C ALA A 436 -34.70 -26.41 -35.84
N TYR A 437 -34.41 -25.80 -34.68
CA TYR A 437 -34.85 -26.28 -33.38
C TYR A 437 -36.38 -26.17 -33.21
N LEU A 438 -37.00 -25.13 -33.75
CA LEU A 438 -38.45 -25.02 -33.79
C LEU A 438 -39.09 -26.09 -34.68
N GLU A 439 -38.48 -26.39 -35.82
CA GLU A 439 -38.96 -27.42 -36.75
C GLU A 439 -38.82 -28.83 -36.17
N GLU A 440 -37.67 -29.16 -35.58
CA GLU A 440 -37.37 -30.50 -35.05
C GLU A 440 -37.92 -30.75 -33.63
N ALA A 441 -37.82 -29.76 -32.73
CA ALA A 441 -38.15 -29.90 -31.31
C ALA A 441 -39.43 -29.16 -30.90
N HIS A 442 -40.06 -28.40 -31.80
CA HIS A 442 -41.29 -27.63 -31.56
C HIS A 442 -41.18 -26.65 -30.37
N GLN A 443 -39.98 -26.15 -30.11
CA GLN A 443 -39.69 -25.19 -29.06
C GLN A 443 -39.14 -23.89 -29.66
N HIS A 444 -39.74 -22.76 -29.28
CA HIS A 444 -39.29 -21.45 -29.72
C HIS A 444 -38.11 -20.97 -28.89
N THR A 445 -37.03 -20.56 -29.57
CA THR A 445 -35.90 -19.83 -28.98
C THR A 445 -35.80 -18.46 -29.62
N TYR A 446 -35.61 -17.42 -28.81
CA TYR A 446 -35.49 -16.05 -29.30
C TYR A 446 -34.07 -15.53 -29.11
N VAL A 447 -33.44 -15.08 -30.19
CA VAL A 447 -32.11 -14.47 -30.14
C VAL A 447 -32.27 -12.96 -30.24
N THR A 448 -32.08 -12.26 -29.11
CA THR A 448 -32.30 -10.81 -29.04
C THR A 448 -30.99 -10.03 -29.10
N PRO A 449 -31.01 -8.73 -29.47
CA PRO A 449 -29.84 -7.87 -29.32
C PRO A 449 -29.30 -7.81 -27.89
N THR A 450 -30.16 -7.96 -26.86
CA THR A 450 -29.69 -8.09 -25.47
C THR A 450 -28.76 -9.30 -25.31
N SER A 451 -29.12 -10.46 -25.89
CA SER A 451 -28.28 -11.66 -25.84
C SER A 451 -26.90 -11.44 -26.50
N TYR A 452 -26.82 -10.61 -27.54
CA TYR A 452 -25.55 -10.21 -28.15
C TYR A 452 -24.72 -9.27 -27.26
N LEU A 453 -25.36 -8.34 -26.55
CA LEU A 453 -24.68 -7.50 -25.55
C LEU A 453 -24.22 -8.34 -24.34
N ASP A 454 -25.01 -9.34 -23.94
CA ASP A 454 -24.65 -10.30 -22.90
C ASP A 454 -23.45 -11.15 -23.33
N LEU A 455 -23.37 -11.58 -24.59
CA LEU A 455 -22.20 -12.24 -25.17
C LEU A 455 -20.94 -11.37 -25.02
N LEU A 456 -21.01 -10.12 -25.47
CA LEU A 456 -19.88 -9.19 -25.44
C LEU A 456 -19.42 -8.88 -24.01
N SER A 457 -20.37 -8.60 -23.12
CA SER A 457 -20.07 -8.33 -21.70
C SER A 457 -19.52 -9.56 -20.98
N THR A 458 -20.08 -10.75 -21.26
CA THR A 458 -19.58 -12.02 -20.72
C THR A 458 -18.17 -12.31 -21.22
N PHE A 459 -17.88 -12.08 -22.50
CA PHE A 459 -16.54 -12.21 -23.05
C PHE A 459 -15.53 -11.31 -22.33
N MET A 460 -15.81 -10.02 -22.20
CA MET A 460 -14.91 -9.07 -21.54
C MET A 460 -14.65 -9.46 -20.08
N ARG A 461 -15.71 -9.80 -19.34
CA ARG A 461 -15.62 -10.21 -17.94
C ARG A 461 -14.80 -11.50 -17.79
N LEU A 462 -15.16 -12.56 -18.52
CA LEU A 462 -14.47 -13.85 -18.44
C LEU A 462 -13.02 -13.75 -18.90
N LEU A 463 -12.71 -12.93 -19.90
CA LEU A 463 -11.34 -12.73 -20.37
C LEU A 463 -10.49 -12.06 -19.29
N ALA A 464 -11.02 -11.01 -18.64
CA ALA A 464 -10.34 -10.32 -17.55
C ALA A 464 -10.11 -11.25 -16.36
N GLU A 465 -11.16 -11.92 -15.89
CA GLU A 465 -11.10 -12.86 -14.75
C GLU A 465 -10.11 -14.00 -15.02
N LYS A 466 -10.17 -14.65 -16.19
CA LYS A 466 -9.29 -15.77 -16.51
C LYS A 466 -7.84 -15.34 -16.73
N ARG A 467 -7.59 -14.16 -17.31
CA ARG A 467 -6.23 -13.62 -17.43
C ARG A 467 -5.67 -13.26 -16.05
N GLU A 468 -6.45 -12.65 -15.17
CA GLU A 468 -6.02 -12.32 -13.81
C GLU A 468 -5.72 -13.58 -12.99
N GLU A 469 -6.60 -14.59 -13.06
CA GLU A 469 -6.42 -15.88 -12.40
C GLU A 469 -5.11 -16.56 -12.85
N LEU A 470 -4.92 -16.72 -14.17
CA LEU A 470 -3.77 -17.42 -14.73
C LEU A 470 -2.46 -16.63 -14.57
N ASN A 471 -2.48 -15.31 -14.78
CA ASN A 471 -1.30 -14.47 -14.51
C ASN A 471 -0.95 -14.46 -13.02
N GLY A 472 -1.94 -14.42 -12.13
CA GLY A 472 -1.75 -14.49 -10.69
C GLY A 472 -1.09 -15.80 -10.25
N LEU A 473 -1.57 -16.93 -10.79
CA LEU A 473 -0.96 -18.25 -10.56
C LEU A 473 0.46 -18.32 -11.13
N GLN A 474 0.65 -17.92 -12.38
CA GLN A 474 1.97 -17.89 -13.01
C GLN A 474 2.97 -17.03 -12.21
N PHE A 475 2.57 -15.82 -11.80
CA PHE A 475 3.39 -14.91 -11.02
C PHE A 475 3.71 -15.49 -9.63
N ARG A 476 2.75 -16.17 -8.99
CA ARG A 476 2.97 -16.85 -7.70
C ARG A 476 4.05 -17.93 -7.81
N TYR A 477 3.98 -18.79 -8.83
CA TYR A 477 4.99 -19.83 -9.05
C TYR A 477 6.34 -19.24 -9.47
N ALA A 478 6.35 -18.23 -10.35
CA ALA A 478 7.56 -17.53 -10.77
C ALA A 478 8.27 -16.83 -9.59
N ASN A 479 7.50 -16.20 -8.69
CA ASN A 479 8.04 -15.62 -7.46
C ASN A 479 8.59 -16.70 -6.53
N GLY A 480 7.88 -17.83 -6.38
CA GLY A 480 8.37 -18.99 -5.64
C GLY A 480 9.74 -19.44 -6.16
N LEU A 481 9.91 -19.57 -7.48
CA LEU A 481 11.18 -19.90 -8.11
C LEU A 481 12.26 -18.84 -7.88
N SER A 482 11.90 -17.56 -7.94
CA SER A 482 12.83 -16.45 -7.64
C SER A 482 13.33 -16.50 -6.20
N GLN A 483 12.46 -16.79 -5.23
CA GLN A 483 12.85 -16.90 -3.82
C GLN A 483 13.72 -18.14 -3.56
N LEU A 484 13.42 -19.27 -4.21
CA LEU A 484 14.28 -20.46 -4.16
C LEU A 484 15.67 -20.15 -4.72
N LYS A 485 15.74 -19.44 -5.85
CA LYS A 485 17.01 -19.01 -6.44
C LYS A 485 17.80 -18.08 -5.51
N LYS A 486 17.14 -17.08 -4.90
CA LYS A 486 17.79 -16.20 -3.90
C LYS A 486 18.36 -16.98 -2.72
N THR A 487 17.65 -18.01 -2.26
CA THR A 487 18.13 -18.88 -1.17
C THR A 487 19.34 -19.69 -1.61
N GLU A 488 19.33 -20.23 -2.84
CA GLU A 488 20.49 -20.92 -3.44
C GLU A 488 21.70 -19.99 -3.52
N ASP A 489 21.52 -18.77 -4.02
CA ASP A 489 22.59 -17.77 -4.14
C ASP A 489 23.18 -17.41 -2.76
N GLN A 490 22.34 -17.26 -1.73
CA GLN A 490 22.80 -16.99 -0.35
C GLN A 490 23.58 -18.16 0.24
N VAL A 491 23.16 -19.40 -0.03
CA VAL A 491 23.88 -20.59 0.42
C VAL A 491 25.23 -20.70 -0.26
N GLU A 492 25.32 -20.36 -1.56
CA GLU A 492 26.58 -20.32 -2.28
C GLU A 492 27.56 -19.31 -1.66
N VAL A 493 27.10 -18.09 -1.33
CA VAL A 493 27.92 -17.07 -0.66
C VAL A 493 28.40 -17.58 0.72
N MET A 494 27.51 -18.15 1.54
CA MET A 494 27.90 -18.70 2.85
C MET A 494 28.91 -19.86 2.73
N GLN A 495 28.82 -20.67 1.67
CA GLN A 495 29.80 -21.75 1.41
C GLN A 495 31.18 -21.18 1.09
N GLN A 496 31.24 -20.09 0.31
CA GLN A 496 32.50 -19.39 0.01
C GLN A 496 33.09 -18.78 1.30
N GLU A 497 32.28 -18.08 2.10
CA GLU A 497 32.72 -17.51 3.38
C GLU A 497 33.24 -18.58 4.35
N LEU A 498 32.56 -19.73 4.48
CA LEU A 498 33.02 -20.83 5.34
C LEU A 498 34.35 -21.41 4.84
N ALA A 499 34.53 -21.53 3.52
CA ALA A 499 35.78 -22.01 2.92
C ALA A 499 36.96 -21.08 3.21
N GLU A 500 36.72 -19.77 3.31
CA GLU A 500 37.74 -18.78 3.68
C GLU A 500 38.03 -18.72 5.18
N MET A 501 37.00 -18.88 6.04
CA MET A 501 37.16 -18.79 7.50
C MET A 501 37.85 -20.01 8.11
N ARG A 502 37.62 -21.23 7.59
CA ARG A 502 38.26 -22.47 8.11
C ARG A 502 39.80 -22.40 8.17
N PRO A 503 40.54 -22.00 7.12
CA PRO A 503 41.99 -21.88 7.19
C PRO A 503 42.45 -20.74 8.10
N GLN A 504 41.67 -19.65 8.24
CA GLN A 504 41.99 -18.56 9.17
C GLN A 504 41.89 -19.03 10.62
N LEU A 505 40.87 -19.83 10.97
CA LEU A 505 40.72 -20.42 12.29
C LEU A 505 41.86 -21.38 12.62
N ALA A 506 42.29 -22.21 11.66
CA ALA A 506 43.44 -23.11 11.83
C ALA A 506 44.74 -22.33 12.10
N LYS A 507 44.99 -21.24 11.38
CA LYS A 507 46.13 -20.36 11.61
C LYS A 507 46.09 -19.71 12.99
N LYS A 508 44.94 -19.12 13.37
CA LYS A 508 44.77 -18.51 14.70
C LYS A 508 44.90 -19.55 15.82
N GLN A 509 44.40 -20.77 15.64
CA GLN A 509 44.59 -21.86 16.60
C GLN A 509 46.08 -22.22 16.79
N GLU A 510 46.85 -22.25 15.71
CA GLU A 510 48.30 -22.52 15.77
C GLU A 510 49.05 -21.37 16.47
N GLU A 511 48.68 -20.12 16.17
CA GLU A 511 49.22 -18.91 16.82
C GLU A 511 48.89 -18.89 18.32
N THR A 512 47.65 -19.19 18.70
CA THR A 512 47.21 -19.34 20.10
C THR A 512 48.02 -20.42 20.82
N ASN A 513 48.19 -21.60 20.22
CA ASN A 513 48.94 -22.69 20.85
C ASN A 513 50.41 -22.30 21.09
N LYS A 514 51.03 -21.57 20.15
CA LYS A 514 52.40 -21.04 20.31
C LYS A 514 52.47 -20.03 21.46
N LEU A 515 51.52 -19.08 21.52
CA LEU A 515 51.44 -18.09 22.60
C LEU A 515 51.21 -18.75 23.98
N ILE A 516 50.36 -19.78 24.06
CA ILE A 516 50.16 -20.56 25.30
C ILE A 516 51.50 -21.16 25.77
N THR A 517 52.23 -21.84 24.88
CA THR A 517 53.52 -22.44 25.26
C THR A 517 54.56 -21.40 25.69
N GLN A 518 54.54 -20.20 25.10
CA GLN A 518 55.42 -19.09 25.49
C GLN A 518 55.03 -18.52 26.86
N VAL A 519 53.74 -18.29 27.11
CA VAL A 519 53.23 -17.82 28.41
C VAL A 519 53.50 -18.84 29.50
N GLU A 520 53.31 -20.14 29.25
CA GLU A 520 53.64 -21.20 30.21
C GLU A 520 55.13 -21.25 30.55
N ALA A 521 56.00 -21.07 29.55
CA ALA A 521 57.44 -21.02 29.76
C ALA A 521 57.86 -19.78 30.57
N GLU A 522 57.38 -18.58 30.20
CA GLU A 522 57.68 -17.35 30.94
C GLU A 522 57.03 -17.32 32.33
N SER A 523 55.86 -17.94 32.52
CA SER A 523 55.18 -18.07 33.81
C SER A 523 55.96 -18.96 34.78
N LYS A 524 56.54 -20.07 34.32
CA LYS A 524 57.44 -20.89 35.15
C LYS A 524 58.66 -20.09 35.60
N VAL A 525 59.29 -19.36 34.68
CA VAL A 525 60.44 -18.50 35.00
C VAL A 525 60.05 -17.40 36.00
N ALA A 526 58.88 -16.79 35.85
CA ALA A 526 58.37 -15.77 36.77
C ALA A 526 58.10 -16.33 38.18
N GLU A 527 57.46 -17.50 38.29
CA GLU A 527 57.17 -18.13 39.58
C GLU A 527 58.44 -18.66 40.27
N GLU A 528 59.40 -19.21 39.53
CA GLU A 528 60.72 -19.58 40.07
C GLU A 528 61.46 -18.36 40.64
N GLN A 529 61.52 -17.25 39.89
CA GLN A 529 62.18 -16.02 40.34
C GLN A 529 61.43 -15.37 41.52
N LYS A 530 60.09 -15.47 41.56
CA LYS A 530 59.25 -14.98 42.65
C LYS A 530 59.42 -15.79 43.94
N ALA A 531 59.58 -17.10 43.84
CA ALA A 531 59.92 -17.94 45.00
C ALA A 531 61.28 -17.55 45.59
N VAL A 532 62.29 -17.30 44.73
CA VAL A 532 63.63 -16.85 45.16
C VAL A 532 63.56 -15.47 45.83
N VAL A 533 62.84 -14.50 45.23
CA VAL A 533 62.68 -13.16 45.81
C VAL A 533 61.92 -13.21 47.14
N ALA A 534 60.91 -14.08 47.30
CA ALA A 534 60.17 -14.22 48.55
C ALA A 534 61.03 -14.79 49.69
N VAL A 535 61.91 -15.76 49.39
CA VAL A 535 62.87 -16.32 50.37
C VAL A 535 63.90 -15.26 50.77
N ASP A 536 64.46 -14.53 49.81
CA ASP A 536 65.44 -13.46 50.07
C ASP A 536 64.81 -12.27 50.81
N GLU A 537 63.54 -11.95 50.54
CA GLU A 537 62.80 -10.88 51.23
C GLU A 537 62.51 -11.24 52.69
N ALA A 538 62.18 -12.50 52.98
CA ALA A 538 62.01 -12.98 54.35
C ALA A 538 63.33 -12.93 55.13
N ALA A 539 64.44 -13.37 54.52
CA ALA A 539 65.76 -13.33 55.13
C ALA A 539 66.25 -11.88 55.38
N ALA A 540 66.04 -10.97 54.43
CA ALA A 540 66.40 -9.56 54.58
C ALA A 540 65.57 -8.85 55.67
N ASN A 541 64.28 -9.19 55.82
CA ASN A 541 63.43 -8.65 56.90
C ASN A 541 63.84 -9.14 58.30
N GLU A 542 64.30 -10.39 58.41
CA GLU A 542 64.82 -10.93 59.67
C GLU A 542 66.14 -10.22 60.07
N GLN A 543 67.03 -10.00 59.09
CA GLN A 543 68.26 -9.21 59.28
C GLN A 543 67.95 -7.74 59.62
N ALA A 544 66.92 -7.14 59.02
CA ALA A 544 66.46 -5.78 59.33
C ALA A 544 66.00 -5.64 60.78
N ALA A 545 65.21 -6.60 61.26
CA ALA A 545 64.71 -6.61 62.63
C ALA A 545 65.83 -6.81 63.65
N ALA A 546 66.81 -7.67 63.33
CA ALA A 546 68.00 -7.89 64.16
C ALA A 546 68.89 -6.64 64.26
N ALA A 547 69.20 -6.00 63.13
CA ALA A 547 70.02 -4.78 63.09
C ALA A 547 69.36 -3.61 63.84
N LYS A 548 68.04 -3.43 63.68
CA LYS A 548 67.28 -2.37 64.38
C LYS A 548 67.27 -2.57 65.90
N LYS A 549 67.03 -3.80 66.37
CA LYS A 549 67.03 -4.12 67.81
C LYS A 549 68.39 -3.92 68.45
N MET A 550 69.48 -4.23 67.73
CA MET A 550 70.84 -4.01 68.22
C MET A 550 71.22 -2.53 68.28
N LYS A 551 70.80 -1.74 67.29
CA LYS A 551 71.04 -0.28 67.26
C LYS A 551 70.35 0.45 68.42
N ASP A 552 69.09 0.13 68.69
CA ASP A 552 68.31 0.77 69.76
C ASP A 552 68.91 0.47 71.14
N ALA A 553 69.39 -0.76 71.37
CA ALA A 553 70.03 -1.16 72.63
C ALA A 553 71.41 -0.52 72.87
N SER A 554 72.19 -0.25 71.82
CA SER A 554 73.48 0.44 71.93
C SER A 554 73.33 1.93 72.23
N GLN A 555 72.28 2.60 71.73
CA GLN A 555 72.10 4.04 71.90
C GLN A 555 71.70 4.40 73.35
N GLU A 556 70.83 3.60 73.97
CA GLU A 556 70.37 3.81 75.36
C GLU A 556 71.54 3.80 76.37
N LYS A 557 72.55 2.96 76.15
CA LYS A 557 73.74 2.86 77.02
C LYS A 557 74.77 3.97 76.81
N VAL A 558 74.78 4.62 75.65
CA VAL A 558 75.61 5.80 75.41
C VAL A 558 75.03 7.01 76.16
N ASP A 559 73.71 7.16 76.15
CA ASP A 559 73.03 8.28 76.79
C ASP A 559 73.14 8.25 78.34
N GLU A 560 73.21 7.05 78.95
CA GLU A 560 73.44 6.88 80.41
C GLU A 560 74.85 7.33 80.88
N ALA A 561 75.88 7.26 80.01
CA ALA A 561 77.27 7.49 80.41
C ALA A 561 77.78 8.92 80.18
N GLN A 562 77.10 9.71 79.35
CA GLN A 562 77.44 11.10 79.04
C GLN A 562 77.56 12.04 80.27
N PRO A 563 76.65 12.02 81.28
CA PRO A 563 76.75 12.97 82.40
C PRO A 563 77.98 12.77 83.29
N LEU A 564 78.56 11.56 83.32
CA LEU A 564 79.75 11.25 84.12
C LEU A 564 81.03 11.90 83.55
N VAL A 565 81.07 12.09 82.23
CA VAL A 565 82.18 12.79 81.54
C VAL A 565 82.16 14.28 81.86
N GLU A 566 80.97 14.88 81.84
CA GLU A 566 80.77 16.29 82.14
C GLU A 566 81.13 16.62 83.60
N GLU A 567 80.80 15.73 84.55
CA GLU A 567 81.14 15.88 85.96
C GLU A 567 82.66 15.88 86.20
N ALA A 568 83.40 14.99 85.52
CA ALA A 568 84.86 14.93 85.62
C ALA A 568 85.55 16.19 85.05
N GLN A 569 85.07 16.70 83.91
CA GLN A 569 85.62 17.92 83.30
C GLN A 569 85.34 19.16 84.15
N ARG A 570 84.15 19.26 84.74
CA ARG A 570 83.79 20.38 85.63
C ARG A 570 84.66 20.39 86.89
N ALA A 571 84.91 19.23 87.50
CA ALA A 571 85.76 19.11 88.68
C ALA A 571 87.21 19.60 88.45
N VAL A 572 87.75 19.45 87.23
CA VAL A 572 89.07 19.99 86.86
C VAL A 572 89.01 21.49 86.55
N GLN A 573 87.89 21.97 86.01
CA GLN A 573 87.70 23.39 85.73
C GLN A 573 87.63 24.27 86.99
N ASP A 574 87.06 23.75 88.08
CA ASP A 574 86.87 24.48 89.34
C ASP A 574 88.13 24.53 90.25
N LEU A 575 89.28 24.02 89.81
CA LEU A 575 90.53 24.08 90.57
C LEU A 575 91.17 25.48 90.54
N ASP A 576 91.34 26.10 91.72
CA ASP A 576 92.01 27.40 91.89
C ASP A 576 93.55 27.26 91.81
N PRO A 577 94.24 27.84 90.81
CA PRO A 577 95.69 27.76 90.64
C PRO A 577 96.49 28.32 91.81
N LYS A 578 95.96 29.30 92.55
CA LYS A 578 96.68 29.94 93.67
C LYS A 578 96.78 28.99 94.87
N ALA A 579 95.71 28.27 95.17
CA ALA A 579 95.67 27.33 96.29
C ALA A 579 96.58 26.09 96.06
N LEU A 580 96.84 25.71 94.80
CA LEU A 580 97.81 24.67 94.45
C LEU A 580 99.27 25.11 94.60
N GLN A 581 99.58 26.40 94.37
CA GLN A 581 100.92 26.94 94.66
C GLN A 581 101.22 26.94 96.17
N GLU A 582 100.23 27.22 97.01
CA GLU A 582 100.36 27.13 98.48
C GLU A 582 100.68 25.69 98.91
N VAL A 583 100.00 24.69 98.33
CA VAL A 583 100.27 23.27 98.60
C VAL A 583 101.69 22.87 98.17
N LYS A 584 102.22 23.42 97.07
CA LYS A 584 103.61 23.19 96.62
C LYS A 584 104.65 23.82 97.55
N ALA A 585 104.34 24.97 98.15
CA ALA A 585 105.27 25.72 99.01
C ALA A 585 105.50 25.08 100.39
N LEU A 586 104.67 24.11 100.80
CA LEU A 586 104.82 23.40 102.07
C LEU A 586 106.16 22.62 102.14
N LYS A 587 107.02 22.98 103.11
CA LYS A 587 108.30 22.27 103.39
C LYS A 587 108.09 20.84 103.92
N THR A 588 107.02 20.62 104.70
CA THR A 588 106.60 19.30 105.18
C THR A 588 105.07 19.25 105.15
N PRO A 589 104.44 18.63 104.13
CA PRO A 589 103.00 18.67 103.99
C PRO A 589 102.29 17.71 104.97
N PRO A 590 101.04 18.02 105.37
CA PRO A 590 100.19 17.13 106.18
C PRO A 590 99.96 15.77 105.50
N GLN A 591 99.74 14.73 106.31
CA GLN A 591 99.64 13.35 105.83
C GLN A 591 98.49 13.14 104.82
N GLY A 592 97.34 13.80 105.01
CA GLY A 592 96.21 13.73 104.06
C GLY A 592 96.53 14.30 102.67
N VAL A 593 97.36 15.37 102.60
CA VAL A 593 97.80 15.96 101.33
C VAL A 593 98.70 15.01 100.55
N LYS A 594 99.65 14.34 101.25
CA LYS A 594 100.51 13.32 100.62
C LYS A 594 99.70 12.16 100.06
N PHE A 595 98.65 11.74 100.78
CA PHE A 595 97.82 10.61 100.37
C PHE A 595 96.99 10.91 99.12
N VAL A 596 96.32 12.07 99.04
CA VAL A 596 95.53 12.43 97.84
C VAL A 596 96.40 12.57 96.60
N ILE A 597 97.60 13.14 96.74
CA ILE A 597 98.56 13.22 95.63
C ILE A 597 99.11 11.86 95.27
N GLU A 598 99.35 10.96 96.24
CA GLU A 598 99.74 9.58 95.96
C GLU A 598 98.67 8.84 95.15
N VAL A 599 97.39 9.00 95.50
CA VAL A 599 96.27 8.41 94.75
C VAL A 599 96.19 9.00 93.34
N LEU A 600 96.37 10.32 93.19
CA LEU A 600 96.39 10.96 91.88
C LEU A 600 97.56 10.47 91.00
N CYS A 601 98.78 10.39 91.56
CA CYS A 601 99.94 9.84 90.87
C CYS A 601 99.76 8.36 90.49
N THR A 602 99.01 7.61 91.29
CA THR A 602 98.67 6.21 90.98
C THR A 602 97.64 6.13 89.83
N LEU A 603 96.68 7.07 89.77
CA LEU A 603 95.69 7.16 88.70
C LEU A 603 96.29 7.62 87.36
N LEU A 604 97.16 8.63 87.38
CA LEU A 604 97.77 9.18 86.15
C LEU A 604 98.80 8.24 85.52
N GLY A 605 99.33 7.27 86.28
CA GLY A 605 100.25 6.26 85.77
C GLY A 605 101.54 6.82 85.12
N GLY A 606 102.33 5.95 84.50
CA GLY A 606 103.49 6.33 83.70
C GLY A 606 104.51 7.22 84.41
N ASN A 607 104.88 8.33 83.78
CA ASN A 607 105.90 9.28 84.27
C ASN A 607 105.52 9.96 85.61
N TYR A 608 104.28 9.83 86.07
CA TYR A 608 103.80 10.46 87.31
C TYR A 608 103.89 9.55 88.55
N LYS A 609 104.18 8.24 88.40
CA LYS A 609 104.40 7.30 89.52
C LYS A 609 105.91 7.15 89.82
N PRO A 610 106.40 7.53 91.01
CA PRO A 610 107.83 7.47 91.33
C PRO A 610 108.36 6.04 91.50
N LYS A 611 109.64 5.84 91.15
CA LYS A 611 110.36 4.58 91.33
C LYS A 611 110.82 4.42 92.80
N PRO A 612 110.80 3.19 93.37
CA PRO A 612 111.25 2.96 94.74
C PRO A 612 112.75 3.25 94.90
N ILE A 613 113.14 4.00 95.92
CA ILE A 613 114.53 4.27 96.26
C ILE A 613 114.88 3.44 97.51
N ARG A 614 116.00 2.74 97.47
CA ARG A 614 116.47 1.86 98.56
C ARG A 614 117.61 2.55 99.29
N ASP A 615 117.44 2.80 100.58
CA ASP A 615 118.43 3.49 101.40
C ASP A 615 119.63 2.55 101.69
N PRO A 616 120.86 2.89 101.25
CA PRO A 616 122.02 1.99 101.31
C PRO A 616 122.45 1.56 102.71
N LEU A 617 122.03 2.28 103.77
CA LEU A 617 122.46 2.05 105.15
C LEU A 617 121.42 1.36 106.05
N THR A 618 120.13 1.39 105.69
CA THR A 618 119.05 0.86 106.55
C THR A 618 118.19 -0.21 105.88
N GLY A 619 118.39 -0.49 104.59
CA GLY A 619 117.68 -1.54 103.85
C GLY A 619 116.17 -1.31 103.66
N LYS A 620 115.59 -0.26 104.25
CA LYS A 620 114.19 0.15 104.06
C LYS A 620 114.04 0.80 102.68
N THR A 621 113.04 0.33 101.94
CA THR A 621 112.65 0.89 100.65
C THR A 621 111.55 1.92 100.91
N THR A 622 111.79 3.19 100.55
CA THR A 622 110.81 4.26 100.66
C THR A 622 110.52 4.83 99.27
N VAL A 623 109.25 5.05 98.96
CA VAL A 623 108.82 5.62 97.68
C VAL A 623 108.45 7.09 97.93
N PRO A 624 109.24 8.07 97.45
CA PRO A 624 108.98 9.48 97.72
C PRO A 624 107.90 10.02 96.75
N TYR A 625 106.63 9.67 96.99
CA TYR A 625 105.49 10.14 96.18
C TYR A 625 105.39 11.67 96.11
N TRP A 626 105.64 12.36 97.22
CA TRP A 626 105.54 13.81 97.31
C TRP A 626 106.63 14.57 96.55
N GLU A 627 107.90 14.18 96.68
CA GLU A 627 109.01 14.88 96.03
C GLU A 627 108.95 14.76 94.50
N HIS A 628 108.54 13.59 94.00
CA HIS A 628 108.33 13.39 92.56
C HIS A 628 107.13 14.21 92.07
N ALA A 629 105.99 14.15 92.77
CA ALA A 629 104.80 14.91 92.41
C ALA A 629 105.01 16.43 92.45
N LYS A 630 105.84 16.95 93.37
CA LYS A 630 106.19 18.37 93.45
C LYS A 630 106.88 18.89 92.18
N THR A 631 107.64 18.02 91.52
CA THR A 631 108.41 18.35 90.32
C THR A 631 107.64 18.04 89.04
N ALA A 632 106.98 16.87 88.97
CA ALA A 632 106.35 16.35 87.76
C ALA A 632 104.86 16.72 87.61
N LEU A 633 104.15 16.91 88.72
CA LEU A 633 102.69 17.05 88.72
C LEU A 633 102.24 18.45 89.15
N LEU A 634 102.76 18.98 90.26
CA LEU A 634 102.41 20.32 90.79
C LEU A 634 103.13 21.46 90.02
N THR A 635 102.93 21.56 88.71
CA THR A 635 103.39 22.65 87.85
C THR A 635 102.22 23.59 87.49
N GLY A 636 102.50 24.72 86.83
CA GLY A 636 101.47 25.65 86.37
C GLY A 636 100.44 25.01 85.42
N ASP A 637 100.80 23.90 84.78
CA ASP A 637 99.95 23.14 83.84
C ASP A 637 99.15 21.99 84.47
N PHE A 638 99.10 21.87 85.80
CA PHE A 638 98.40 20.78 86.51
C PHE A 638 96.98 20.53 85.99
N LYS A 639 96.22 21.60 85.73
CA LYS A 639 94.85 21.52 85.21
C LYS A 639 94.77 20.89 83.81
N ASN A 640 95.68 21.26 82.92
CA ASN A 640 95.75 20.73 81.56
C ASN A 640 96.20 19.27 81.55
N ILE A 641 97.10 18.89 82.47
CA ILE A 641 97.54 17.50 82.63
C ILE A 641 96.35 16.59 82.99
N LEU A 642 95.45 17.03 83.87
CA LEU A 642 94.26 16.25 84.24
C LEU A 642 93.25 16.14 83.08
N LEU A 643 92.96 17.23 82.37
CA LEU A 643 92.03 17.20 81.23
C LEU A 643 92.52 16.32 80.09
N ASN A 644 93.82 16.36 79.77
CA ASN A 644 94.40 15.57 78.68
C ASN A 644 94.65 14.10 79.05
N ALA A 645 94.83 13.80 80.34
CA ALA A 645 94.96 12.42 80.80
C ALA A 645 93.61 11.70 80.83
N TYR A 646 92.48 12.42 80.90
CA TYR A 646 91.15 11.83 81.00
C TYR A 646 90.82 10.81 79.88
N PRO A 647 90.97 11.13 78.57
CA PRO A 647 90.62 10.19 77.51
C PRO A 647 91.56 8.97 77.47
N ASP A 648 92.85 9.18 77.72
CA ASP A 648 93.85 8.11 77.68
C ASP A 648 93.71 7.15 78.87
N ILE A 649 93.36 7.66 80.07
CA ILE A 649 93.08 6.80 81.23
C ILE A 649 91.82 5.96 80.99
N VAL A 650 90.79 6.53 80.38
CA VAL A 650 89.53 5.79 80.20
C VAL A 650 89.65 4.75 79.08
N ASP A 651 90.39 5.05 78.02
CA ASP A 651 90.52 4.13 76.89
C ASP A 651 91.65 3.10 77.04
N ASN A 652 92.73 3.44 77.76
CA ASN A 652 93.98 2.66 77.74
C ASN A 652 94.58 2.32 79.13
N ALA A 653 93.99 2.73 80.26
CA ALA A 653 94.57 2.40 81.57
C ALA A 653 94.51 0.89 81.89
N PRO A 654 95.60 0.27 82.40
CA PRO A 654 95.58 -1.10 82.89
C PRO A 654 94.63 -1.29 84.08
N ASP A 655 93.82 -2.35 84.07
CA ASP A 655 92.88 -2.67 85.16
C ASP A 655 93.55 -2.72 86.55
N SER A 656 94.81 -3.16 86.61
CA SER A 656 95.60 -3.20 87.85
C SER A 656 95.84 -1.82 88.46
N GLN A 657 95.91 -0.75 87.65
CA GLN A 657 96.12 0.63 88.14
C GLN A 657 94.86 1.18 88.78
N ILE A 658 93.70 0.97 88.15
CA ILE A 658 92.40 1.45 88.66
C ILE A 658 91.96 0.67 89.90
N GLU A 659 92.23 -0.63 89.98
CA GLU A 659 92.04 -1.45 91.19
C GLU A 659 92.88 -0.93 92.38
N GLU A 660 94.16 -0.59 92.13
CA GLU A 660 95.05 -0.01 93.13
C GLU A 660 94.53 1.35 93.64
N VAL A 661 94.01 2.18 92.72
CA VAL A 661 93.36 3.47 93.07
C VAL A 661 92.08 3.24 93.89
N LYS A 662 91.19 2.32 93.49
CA LYS A 662 89.98 1.97 94.26
C LYS A 662 90.29 1.54 95.68
N LYS A 663 91.33 0.71 95.86
CA LYS A 663 91.77 0.26 97.19
C LYS A 663 92.24 1.43 98.05
N LYS A 664 92.97 2.39 97.47
CA LYS A 664 93.40 3.60 98.19
C LYS A 664 92.26 4.59 98.44
N MET A 665 91.25 4.66 97.57
CA MET A 665 90.05 5.49 97.75
C MET A 665 89.14 5.02 98.88
N ALA A 666 89.18 3.73 99.22
CA ALA A 666 88.38 3.15 100.31
C ALA A 666 88.90 3.49 101.71
N ASP A 667 90.12 4.05 101.82
CA ASP A 667 90.72 4.47 103.09
C ASP A 667 89.98 5.70 103.66
N ASP A 668 89.81 5.75 104.98
CA ASP A 668 89.15 6.84 105.70
C ASP A 668 89.82 8.20 105.45
N MET A 669 91.12 8.19 105.12
CA MET A 669 91.87 9.40 104.75
C MET A 669 91.51 9.98 103.36
N PHE A 670 90.86 9.21 102.47
CA PHE A 670 90.43 9.69 101.14
C PHE A 670 88.96 10.15 101.11
N LYS A 671 88.25 10.10 102.25
CA LYS A 671 86.89 10.66 102.35
C LYS A 671 86.91 12.19 102.17
N MET A 672 85.99 12.71 101.36
CA MET A 672 85.95 14.15 101.03
C MET A 672 85.85 15.07 102.26
N GLU A 673 85.20 14.61 103.34
CA GLU A 673 85.09 15.35 104.60
C GLU A 673 86.45 15.53 105.31
N ASN A 674 87.33 14.53 105.25
CA ASN A 674 88.66 14.57 105.87
C ASN A 674 89.67 15.33 104.99
N ILE A 675 89.55 15.25 103.67
CA ILE A 675 90.33 16.05 102.72
C ILE A 675 89.99 17.54 102.88
N ARG A 676 88.71 17.89 103.06
CA ARG A 676 88.27 19.27 103.29
C ARG A 676 88.90 19.91 104.54
N LYS A 677 89.15 19.14 105.60
CA LYS A 677 89.82 19.62 106.82
C LYS A 677 91.31 19.91 106.61
N THR A 678 91.95 19.27 105.64
CA THR A 678 93.40 19.40 105.38
C THR A 678 93.74 20.38 104.26
N SER A 679 92.95 20.44 103.18
CA SER A 679 93.05 21.49 102.15
C SER A 679 91.81 21.50 101.26
N VAL A 680 91.19 22.68 101.10
CA VAL A 680 90.02 22.87 100.20
C VAL A 680 90.40 22.63 98.73
N ALA A 681 91.64 22.92 98.34
CA ALA A 681 92.12 22.80 96.96
C ALA A 681 92.18 21.34 96.44
N LEU A 682 92.33 20.36 97.34
CA LEU A 682 92.44 18.95 96.97
C LEU A 682 91.08 18.24 96.82
N ILE A 683 89.97 18.90 97.16
CA ILE A 683 88.63 18.35 96.96
C ILE A 683 88.34 18.17 95.46
N GLY A 684 88.65 19.18 94.64
CA GLY A 684 88.46 19.10 93.18
C GLY A 684 89.24 17.95 92.55
N VAL A 685 90.46 17.69 93.05
CA VAL A 685 91.29 16.55 92.63
C VAL A 685 90.66 15.21 93.03
N ALA A 686 90.12 15.10 94.24
CA ALA A 686 89.44 13.88 94.70
C ALA A 686 88.14 13.60 93.92
N THR A 687 87.37 14.64 93.56
CA THR A 687 86.16 14.51 92.72
C THR A 687 86.51 14.02 91.32
N TYR A 688 87.57 14.57 90.72
CA TYR A 688 88.09 14.11 89.43
C TYR A 688 88.45 12.62 89.45
N ILE A 689 89.22 12.18 90.46
CA ILE A 689 89.61 10.77 90.61
C ILE A 689 88.37 9.85 90.67
N LYS A 690 87.32 10.25 91.37
CA LYS A 690 86.09 9.46 91.50
C LYS A 690 85.30 9.35 90.19
N ALA A 691 85.15 10.46 89.46
CA ALA A 691 84.39 10.49 88.21
C ALA A 691 85.08 9.69 87.09
N VAL A 692 86.42 9.76 87.00
CA VAL A 692 87.22 8.98 86.03
C VAL A 692 87.04 7.47 86.23
N VAL A 693 87.06 7.01 87.48
CA VAL A 693 86.94 5.58 87.82
C VAL A 693 85.55 5.03 87.49
N GLU A 694 84.48 5.81 87.67
CA GLU A 694 83.12 5.37 87.33
C GLU A 694 82.87 5.33 85.83
N TYR A 695 83.39 6.31 85.07
CA TYR A 695 83.26 6.32 83.61
C TYR A 695 84.06 5.19 82.93
N TYR A 696 85.26 4.86 83.42
CA TYR A 696 86.03 3.68 82.94
C TYR A 696 85.21 2.38 82.99
N LYS A 697 84.35 2.22 84.01
CA LYS A 697 83.47 1.05 84.15
C LYS A 697 82.38 1.01 83.08
N GLN A 698 81.79 2.17 82.74
CA GLN A 698 80.73 2.27 81.73
C GLN A 698 81.28 2.12 80.30
N ASN A 699 82.44 2.70 80.00
CA ASN A 699 83.05 2.64 78.67
C ASN A 699 83.40 1.20 78.23
N LYS A 700 83.74 0.31 79.18
CA LYS A 700 84.01 -1.12 78.91
C LYS A 700 82.78 -1.90 78.40
N ILE A 701 81.58 -1.39 78.68
CA ILE A 701 80.30 -1.98 78.20
C ILE A 701 79.90 -1.38 76.85
N ILE A 702 80.16 -0.09 76.63
CA ILE A 702 79.71 0.65 75.45
C ILE A 702 80.48 0.27 74.18
N LYS A 703 81.81 0.13 74.25
CA LYS A 703 82.68 -0.17 73.09
C LYS A 703 82.30 -1.43 72.29
N PRO A 704 82.04 -2.61 72.90
CA PRO A 704 81.67 -3.80 72.14
C PRO A 704 80.28 -3.70 71.49
N LEU A 705 79.33 -2.99 72.10
CA LEU A 705 77.97 -2.84 71.59
C LEU A 705 77.92 -1.96 70.33
N LEU A 706 78.70 -0.87 70.29
CA LEU A 706 78.81 -0.02 69.10
C LEU A 706 79.46 -0.74 67.91
N ALA A 707 80.49 -1.55 68.15
CA ALA A 707 81.13 -2.34 67.10
C ALA A 707 80.20 -3.42 66.50
N GLN A 708 79.39 -4.07 67.34
CA GLN A 708 78.39 -5.04 66.87
C GLN A 708 77.25 -4.39 66.09
N SER A 709 76.78 -3.21 66.52
CA SER A 709 75.74 -2.46 65.80
C SER A 709 76.19 -2.03 64.40
N ALA A 710 77.45 -1.58 64.25
CA ALA A 710 78.00 -1.18 62.96
C ALA A 710 78.16 -2.36 61.97
N ALA A 711 78.58 -3.54 62.45
CA ALA A 711 78.71 -4.74 61.62
C ALA A 711 77.35 -5.25 61.11
N ALA A 712 76.34 -5.30 61.99
CA ALA A 712 74.99 -5.74 61.60
C ALA A 712 74.31 -4.79 60.60
N GLN A 713 74.60 -3.49 60.65
CA GLN A 713 74.07 -2.52 59.70
C GLN A 713 74.68 -2.67 58.30
N ALA A 714 75.98 -2.98 58.19
CA ALA A 714 76.65 -3.19 56.91
C ALA A 714 76.15 -4.44 56.18
N GLU A 715 75.92 -5.55 56.90
CA GLU A 715 75.34 -6.78 56.33
C GLU A 715 73.91 -6.54 55.81
N PHE A 716 73.12 -5.73 56.51
CA PHE A 716 71.76 -5.36 56.09
C PHE A 716 71.73 -4.56 54.77
N ASP A 717 72.63 -3.58 54.62
CA ASP A 717 72.66 -2.73 53.42
C ASP A 717 73.08 -3.53 52.16
N GLU A 718 73.98 -4.50 52.30
CA GLU A 718 74.38 -5.40 51.20
C GLU A 718 73.24 -6.35 50.80
N ALA A 719 72.53 -6.93 51.77
CA ALA A 719 71.39 -7.79 51.52
C ALA A 719 70.22 -7.04 50.82
N MET A 720 69.94 -5.80 51.25
CA MET A 720 68.90 -4.96 50.64
C MET A 720 69.23 -4.54 49.19
N ALA A 721 70.50 -4.27 48.87
CA ALA A 721 70.91 -3.97 47.50
C ALA A 721 70.71 -5.18 46.56
N GLY A 722 71.04 -6.39 47.04
CA GLY A 722 70.79 -7.64 46.32
C GLY A 722 69.29 -7.90 46.08
N LEU A 723 68.46 -7.70 47.11
CA LEU A 723 67.01 -7.88 47.03
C LEU A 723 66.36 -6.92 46.01
N ASN A 724 66.76 -5.65 46.00
CA ASN A 724 66.20 -4.65 45.09
C ASN A 724 66.52 -4.98 43.62
N LYS A 725 67.71 -5.51 43.31
CA LYS A 725 68.05 -5.93 41.96
C LYS A 725 67.16 -7.10 41.48
N LYS A 726 66.95 -8.10 42.33
CA LYS A 726 66.06 -9.24 42.00
C LYS A 726 64.58 -8.83 41.91
N LYS A 727 64.13 -7.87 42.73
CA LYS A 727 62.78 -7.28 42.62
C LYS A 727 62.55 -6.55 41.29
N GLU A 728 63.56 -5.85 40.78
CA GLU A 728 63.45 -5.17 39.48
C GLU A 728 63.46 -6.16 38.31
N GLU A 729 64.29 -7.22 38.37
CA GLU A 729 64.24 -8.31 37.38
C GLU A 729 62.88 -9.01 37.37
N LEU A 730 62.29 -9.24 38.56
CA LEU A 730 60.94 -9.79 38.71
C LEU A 730 59.86 -8.85 38.15
N ARG A 731 60.00 -7.53 38.32
CA ARG A 731 59.09 -6.53 37.73
C ARG A 731 59.11 -6.59 36.20
N VAL A 732 60.29 -6.64 35.59
CA VAL A 732 60.43 -6.72 34.13
C VAL A 732 59.85 -8.03 33.58
N ILE A 733 60.06 -9.16 34.27
CA ILE A 733 59.48 -10.45 33.87
C ILE A 733 57.95 -10.41 34.01
N ASN A 734 57.41 -9.84 35.09
CA ASN A 734 55.96 -9.69 35.27
C ASN A 734 55.32 -8.75 34.24
N GLU A 735 55.97 -7.65 33.85
CA GLU A 735 55.46 -6.75 32.81
C GLU A 735 55.47 -7.42 31.43
N LYS A 736 56.48 -8.25 31.13
CA LYS A 736 56.51 -9.06 29.90
C LYS A 736 55.42 -10.13 29.92
N LEU A 737 55.28 -10.84 31.03
CA LEU A 737 54.23 -11.84 31.23
C LEU A 737 52.84 -11.21 31.10
N GLN A 738 52.60 -10.06 31.70
CA GLN A 738 51.32 -9.35 31.58
C GLN A 738 51.01 -8.97 30.13
N LYS A 739 52.00 -8.46 29.37
CA LYS A 739 51.82 -8.16 27.94
C LYS A 739 51.52 -9.41 27.11
N LEU A 740 52.19 -10.52 27.39
CA LEU A 740 51.93 -11.79 26.69
C LEU A 740 50.56 -12.38 27.08
N THR A 741 50.15 -12.26 28.33
CA THR A 741 48.80 -12.64 28.80
C THR A 741 47.73 -11.79 28.13
N ASP A 742 47.90 -10.46 28.07
CA ASP A 742 46.96 -9.56 27.37
C ASP A 742 46.85 -9.89 25.87
N GLN A 743 47.98 -10.22 25.23
CA GLN A 743 48.00 -10.67 23.83
C GLN A 743 47.32 -12.02 23.66
N LEU A 744 47.55 -12.97 24.56
CA LEU A 744 46.92 -14.28 24.58
C LEU A 744 45.41 -14.17 24.77
N ASP A 745 44.94 -13.32 25.68
CA ASP A 745 43.51 -13.06 25.91
C ASP A 745 42.85 -12.46 24.68
N LYS A 746 43.51 -11.50 24.01
CA LYS A 746 43.00 -10.92 22.76
C LYS A 746 42.93 -11.94 21.63
N VAL A 747 44.00 -12.73 21.41
CA VAL A 747 44.03 -13.75 20.35
C VAL A 747 43.04 -14.87 20.66
N ASN A 748 42.87 -15.26 21.93
CA ASN A 748 41.84 -16.22 22.36
C ASN A 748 40.44 -15.70 22.11
N LYS A 749 40.17 -14.43 22.42
CA LYS A 749 38.86 -13.82 22.14
C LYS A 749 38.57 -13.79 20.63
N ASP A 750 39.52 -13.32 19.82
CA ASP A 750 39.37 -13.31 18.36
C ASP A 750 39.18 -14.74 17.79
N LYS A 751 39.90 -15.72 18.34
CA LYS A 751 39.76 -17.14 17.98
C LYS A 751 38.37 -17.64 18.33
N GLN A 752 37.89 -17.36 19.54
CA GLN A 752 36.57 -17.78 20.00
C GLN A 752 35.45 -17.15 19.16
N GLU A 753 35.54 -15.86 18.86
CA GLU A 753 34.58 -15.18 17.96
C GLU A 753 34.60 -15.79 16.55
N LEU A 754 35.78 -16.14 16.02
CA LEU A 754 35.90 -16.81 14.72
C LEU A 754 35.37 -18.25 14.76
N GLU A 755 35.61 -18.98 15.84
CA GLU A 755 35.12 -20.34 16.07
C GLU A 755 33.58 -20.35 16.17
N ASP A 756 32.99 -19.41 16.91
CA ASP A 756 31.55 -19.22 17.02
C ASP A 756 30.93 -18.89 15.64
N ARG A 757 31.56 -18.01 14.85
CA ARG A 757 31.10 -17.67 13.49
C ARG A 757 31.19 -18.87 12.54
N VAL A 758 32.26 -19.66 12.61
CA VAL A 758 32.41 -20.88 11.81
C VAL A 758 31.34 -21.90 12.18
N ASN A 759 31.11 -22.14 13.47
CA ASN A 759 30.10 -23.08 13.96
C ASN A 759 28.66 -22.66 13.60
N ASP A 760 28.33 -21.36 13.74
CA ASP A 760 27.04 -20.82 13.33
C ASP A 760 26.83 -20.93 11.80
N THR A 761 27.86 -20.61 11.01
CA THR A 761 27.80 -20.74 9.54
C THR A 761 27.69 -22.20 9.10
N ASP A 762 28.40 -23.12 9.72
CA ASP A 762 28.33 -24.57 9.43
C ASP A 762 26.95 -25.15 9.78
N THR A 763 26.38 -24.73 10.92
CA THR A 763 25.01 -25.08 11.32
C THR A 763 23.98 -24.53 10.34
N LYS A 764 24.11 -23.25 9.94
CA LYS A 764 23.25 -22.61 8.94
C LYS A 764 23.34 -23.32 7.58
N LEU A 765 24.54 -23.65 7.12
CA LEU A 765 24.75 -24.37 5.87
C LEU A 765 24.19 -25.79 5.88
N THR A 766 24.33 -26.51 6.99
CA THR A 766 23.75 -27.85 7.14
C THR A 766 22.23 -27.80 7.03
N ARG A 767 21.59 -26.87 7.74
CA ARG A 767 20.13 -26.66 7.66
C ARG A 767 19.69 -26.21 6.26
N ALA A 768 20.42 -25.29 5.64
CA ALA A 768 20.09 -24.77 4.33
C ALA A 768 20.25 -25.82 3.22
N ARG A 769 21.24 -26.71 3.31
CA ARG A 769 21.39 -27.86 2.40
C ARG A 769 20.21 -28.82 2.50
N GLN A 770 19.81 -29.20 3.71
CA GLN A 770 18.62 -30.04 3.93
C GLN A 770 17.35 -29.40 3.35
N LEU A 771 17.21 -28.07 3.51
CA LEU A 771 16.08 -27.33 2.95
C LEU A 771 16.09 -27.30 1.42
N ILE A 772 17.24 -27.02 0.79
CA ILE A 772 17.38 -27.01 -0.68
C ILE A 772 17.10 -28.40 -1.25
N GLU A 773 17.62 -29.46 -0.62
CA GLU A 773 17.39 -30.84 -1.05
C GLU A 773 15.90 -31.22 -0.93
N GLY A 774 15.26 -30.89 0.19
CA GLY A 774 13.82 -31.11 0.39
C GLY A 774 12.93 -30.30 -0.56
N LEU A 775 13.36 -29.09 -0.95
CA LEU A 775 12.64 -28.20 -1.87
C LEU A 775 13.01 -28.42 -3.35
N GLY A 776 13.96 -29.29 -3.69
CA GLY A 776 14.36 -29.54 -5.08
C GLY A 776 13.24 -30.12 -5.95
N GLY A 777 12.42 -31.01 -5.37
CA GLY A 777 11.21 -31.53 -6.01
C GLY A 777 10.16 -30.44 -6.23
N GLU A 778 9.96 -29.57 -5.25
CA GLU A 778 9.06 -28.41 -5.30
C GLU A 778 9.50 -27.40 -6.36
N LYS A 779 10.81 -27.12 -6.49
CA LYS A 779 11.38 -26.27 -7.55
C LYS A 779 11.02 -26.80 -8.95
N THR A 780 11.20 -28.10 -9.15
CA THR A 780 10.86 -28.75 -10.43
C THR A 780 9.36 -28.66 -10.71
N ARG A 781 8.52 -28.86 -9.68
CA ARG A 781 7.06 -28.70 -9.80
C ARG A 781 6.70 -27.26 -10.15
N PHE A 782 7.20 -26.27 -9.42
CA PHE A 782 6.92 -24.86 -9.67
C PHE A 782 7.35 -24.41 -11.07
N ALA A 783 8.48 -24.90 -11.58
CA ALA A 783 8.93 -24.63 -12.94
C ALA A 783 7.97 -25.21 -13.99
N LYS A 784 7.53 -26.46 -13.81
CA LYS A 784 6.55 -27.10 -14.69
C LYS A 784 5.20 -26.38 -14.66
N GLU A 785 4.69 -26.04 -13.47
CA GLU A 785 3.42 -25.34 -13.31
C GLU A 785 3.48 -23.93 -13.92
N ALA A 786 4.57 -23.18 -13.69
CA ALA A 786 4.75 -21.85 -14.27
C ALA A 786 4.77 -21.87 -15.80
N GLU A 787 5.45 -22.85 -16.42
CA GLU A 787 5.43 -23.00 -17.88
C GLU A 787 4.07 -23.47 -18.38
N ARG A 788 3.38 -24.38 -17.65
CA ARG A 788 2.01 -24.81 -18.00
C ARG A 788 1.05 -23.63 -18.05
N TYR A 789 0.99 -22.78 -17.01
CA TYR A 789 0.11 -21.61 -17.01
C TYR A 789 0.48 -20.60 -18.10
N LYS A 790 1.76 -20.47 -18.42
CA LYS A 790 2.24 -19.62 -19.52
C LYS A 790 1.81 -20.16 -20.90
N GLU A 791 1.76 -21.47 -21.08
CA GLU A 791 1.20 -22.08 -22.29
C GLU A 791 -0.33 -21.94 -22.33
N GLU A 792 -1.03 -22.19 -21.21
CA GLU A 792 -2.48 -22.02 -21.09
C GLU A 792 -2.93 -20.59 -21.44
N LEU A 793 -2.18 -19.57 -20.99
CA LEU A 793 -2.44 -18.15 -21.30
C LEU A 793 -2.56 -17.86 -22.81
N LYS A 794 -1.89 -18.63 -23.68
CA LYS A 794 -1.98 -18.48 -25.15
C LYS A 794 -3.34 -18.90 -25.70
N TYR A 795 -4.01 -19.85 -25.06
CA TYR A 795 -5.30 -20.41 -25.51
C TYR A 795 -6.51 -19.72 -24.87
N VAL A 796 -6.29 -18.84 -23.87
CA VAL A 796 -7.36 -18.18 -23.11
C VAL A 796 -8.31 -17.42 -24.02
N VAL A 797 -7.80 -16.66 -24.98
CA VAL A 797 -8.64 -15.84 -25.87
C VAL A 797 -9.66 -16.71 -26.61
N GLY A 798 -9.21 -17.78 -27.29
CA GLY A 798 -10.09 -18.68 -28.01
C GLY A 798 -11.05 -19.45 -27.10
N ASN A 799 -10.57 -19.93 -25.95
CA ASN A 799 -11.41 -20.65 -24.98
C ASN A 799 -12.52 -19.75 -24.40
N VAL A 800 -12.22 -18.47 -24.13
CA VAL A 800 -13.20 -17.50 -23.63
C VAL A 800 -14.22 -17.16 -24.71
N VAL A 801 -13.83 -16.99 -25.97
CA VAL A 801 -14.78 -16.75 -27.09
C VAL A 801 -15.83 -17.86 -27.18
N LEU A 802 -15.40 -19.13 -27.12
CA LEU A 802 -16.32 -20.26 -27.11
C LEU A 802 -17.19 -20.27 -25.84
N SER A 803 -16.57 -20.03 -24.68
CA SER A 803 -17.28 -20.05 -23.39
C SER A 803 -18.37 -18.98 -23.33
N SER A 804 -18.06 -17.75 -23.77
CA SER A 804 -19.04 -16.66 -23.81
C SER A 804 -20.18 -16.96 -24.78
N GLY A 805 -19.88 -17.56 -25.93
CA GLY A 805 -20.90 -18.01 -26.90
C GLY A 805 -21.86 -19.04 -26.30
N VAL A 806 -21.32 -20.03 -25.59
CA VAL A 806 -22.11 -21.08 -24.95
C VAL A 806 -22.98 -20.51 -23.84
N VAL A 807 -22.41 -19.69 -22.96
CA VAL A 807 -23.14 -19.06 -21.85
C VAL A 807 -24.26 -18.14 -22.34
N ALA A 808 -24.02 -17.36 -23.41
CA ALA A 808 -25.00 -16.40 -23.91
C ALA A 808 -26.15 -17.04 -24.71
N TYR A 809 -25.88 -18.09 -25.50
CA TYR A 809 -26.86 -18.61 -26.46
C TYR A 809 -27.33 -20.03 -26.20
N MET A 810 -26.50 -20.91 -25.64
CA MET A 810 -26.73 -22.35 -25.71
C MET A 810 -27.65 -22.89 -24.61
N GLY A 811 -28.00 -22.07 -23.62
CA GLY A 811 -28.87 -22.46 -22.50
C GLY A 811 -30.15 -23.19 -22.91
N PRO A 812 -30.98 -22.66 -23.83
CA PRO A 812 -32.25 -23.29 -24.21
C PRO A 812 -32.13 -24.56 -25.06
N PHE A 813 -30.97 -24.80 -25.70
CA PHE A 813 -30.82 -25.87 -26.68
C PHE A 813 -30.46 -27.21 -26.03
N LEU A 814 -30.89 -28.32 -26.65
CA LEU A 814 -30.49 -29.67 -26.23
C LEU A 814 -29.03 -29.98 -26.57
N HIS A 815 -28.44 -30.96 -25.87
CA HIS A 815 -27.01 -31.33 -25.97
C HIS A 815 -26.50 -31.49 -27.42
N LYS A 816 -27.28 -32.18 -28.28
CA LYS A 816 -26.97 -32.39 -29.70
C LYS A 816 -26.67 -31.08 -30.43
N TYR A 817 -27.54 -30.08 -30.26
CA TYR A 817 -27.41 -28.78 -30.92
C TYR A 817 -26.27 -27.95 -30.33
N ARG A 818 -26.07 -28.04 -29.00
CA ARG A 818 -24.93 -27.39 -28.32
C ARG A 818 -23.60 -27.91 -28.86
N GLN A 819 -23.44 -29.23 -28.97
CA GLN A 819 -22.23 -29.85 -29.51
C GLN A 819 -21.99 -29.47 -30.98
N GLN A 820 -23.04 -29.47 -31.80
CA GLN A 820 -22.95 -29.07 -33.20
C GLN A 820 -22.47 -27.62 -33.34
N ALA A 821 -23.06 -26.69 -32.57
CA ALA A 821 -22.68 -25.29 -32.60
C ALA A 821 -21.23 -25.09 -32.12
N VAL A 822 -20.85 -25.67 -30.97
CA VAL A 822 -19.48 -25.55 -30.43
C VAL A 822 -18.43 -26.13 -31.38
N SER A 823 -18.73 -27.25 -32.05
CA SER A 823 -17.83 -27.86 -33.03
C SER A 823 -17.60 -26.95 -34.23
N SER A 824 -18.69 -26.39 -34.78
CA SER A 824 -18.62 -25.43 -35.88
C SER A 824 -17.89 -24.14 -35.49
N TRP A 825 -18.13 -23.61 -34.29
CA TRP A 825 -17.45 -22.44 -33.76
C TRP A 825 -15.95 -22.65 -33.59
N ARG A 826 -15.55 -23.86 -33.16
CA ARG A 826 -14.15 -24.23 -33.03
C ARG A 826 -13.44 -24.33 -34.38
N GLU A 827 -14.12 -24.80 -35.42
CA GLU A 827 -13.59 -24.80 -36.79
C GLU A 827 -13.38 -23.37 -37.30
N MET A 828 -14.36 -22.49 -37.11
CA MET A 828 -14.24 -21.08 -37.51
C MET A 828 -13.09 -20.36 -36.80
N LEU A 829 -12.85 -20.63 -35.51
CA LEU A 829 -11.71 -20.06 -34.78
C LEU A 829 -10.36 -20.53 -35.33
N LYS A 830 -10.26 -21.80 -35.76
CA LYS A 830 -9.06 -22.32 -36.41
C LYS A 830 -8.79 -21.63 -37.74
N GLU A 831 -9.83 -21.39 -38.54
CA GLU A 831 -9.72 -20.66 -39.81
C GLU A 831 -9.23 -19.21 -39.62
N GLN A 832 -9.61 -18.57 -38.50
CA GLN A 832 -9.19 -17.21 -38.16
C GLN A 832 -7.83 -17.13 -37.44
N ASN A 833 -7.11 -18.25 -37.32
CA ASN A 833 -5.83 -18.39 -36.59
C ASN A 833 -5.90 -18.01 -35.09
N ILE A 834 -7.05 -18.24 -34.43
CA ILE A 834 -7.17 -18.10 -32.98
C ILE A 834 -6.94 -19.46 -32.33
N LEU A 835 -5.98 -19.51 -31.38
CA LEU A 835 -5.63 -20.74 -30.68
C LEU A 835 -6.73 -21.12 -29.66
N VAL A 836 -7.16 -22.38 -29.72
CA VAL A 836 -8.13 -23.00 -28.81
C VAL A 836 -7.55 -24.31 -28.30
N SER A 837 -7.72 -24.61 -27.00
CA SER A 837 -7.25 -25.86 -26.41
C SER A 837 -7.87 -27.08 -27.08
N GLU A 838 -7.09 -28.15 -27.27
CA GLU A 838 -7.59 -29.31 -28.01
C GLU A 838 -8.71 -30.08 -27.29
N ASP A 839 -8.65 -30.09 -25.96
CA ASP A 839 -9.55 -30.78 -25.05
C ASP A 839 -10.57 -29.84 -24.38
N TYR A 840 -10.85 -28.69 -25.01
CA TYR A 840 -11.78 -27.68 -24.51
C TYR A 840 -13.13 -28.29 -24.10
N SER A 841 -13.53 -27.97 -22.87
CA SER A 841 -14.86 -28.21 -22.31
C SER A 841 -15.21 -27.05 -21.38
N LEU A 842 -16.47 -26.60 -21.40
CA LEU A 842 -16.92 -25.52 -20.53
C LEU A 842 -16.76 -25.89 -19.05
N GLU A 843 -17.07 -27.14 -18.68
CA GLU A 843 -16.90 -27.67 -17.31
C GLU A 843 -15.45 -27.51 -16.84
N LYS A 844 -14.48 -27.81 -17.70
CA LYS A 844 -13.04 -27.74 -17.37
C LYS A 844 -12.52 -26.31 -17.32
N PHE A 845 -12.98 -25.44 -18.20
CA PHE A 845 -12.43 -24.09 -18.36
C PHE A 845 -13.08 -23.09 -17.40
N GLY A 846 -14.42 -23.15 -17.27
CA GLY A 846 -15.20 -22.24 -16.45
C GLY A 846 -15.48 -22.77 -15.04
N GLY A 847 -15.50 -24.09 -14.85
CA GLY A 847 -15.86 -24.71 -13.58
C GLY A 847 -14.66 -24.96 -12.67
N ASN A 848 -14.85 -24.73 -11.37
CA ASN A 848 -13.91 -25.17 -10.34
C ASN A 848 -14.18 -26.65 -10.02
N PRO A 849 -13.18 -27.55 -10.12
CA PRO A 849 -13.36 -28.97 -9.84
C PRO A 849 -13.94 -29.28 -8.45
N ILE A 850 -13.62 -28.45 -7.44
CA ILE A 850 -14.12 -28.62 -6.07
C ILE A 850 -15.62 -28.35 -6.02
N ASP A 851 -16.06 -27.24 -6.60
CA ASP A 851 -17.48 -26.85 -6.61
C ASP A 851 -18.31 -27.83 -7.44
N ILE A 852 -17.77 -28.31 -8.57
CA ILE A 852 -18.40 -29.35 -9.38
C ILE A 852 -18.57 -30.65 -8.58
N GLN A 853 -17.56 -31.04 -7.80
CA GLN A 853 -17.66 -32.22 -6.95
C GLN A 853 -18.71 -32.03 -5.84
N GLU A 854 -18.80 -30.83 -5.27
CA GLU A 854 -19.83 -30.50 -4.29
C GLU A 854 -21.24 -30.55 -4.92
N TRP A 855 -21.44 -30.03 -6.12
CA TRP A 855 -22.71 -30.14 -6.83
C TRP A 855 -23.09 -31.59 -7.12
N LYS A 856 -22.11 -32.44 -7.49
CA LYS A 856 -22.30 -33.88 -7.65
C LYS A 856 -22.71 -34.55 -6.33
N LEU A 857 -22.15 -34.12 -5.20
CA LEU A 857 -22.59 -34.58 -3.86
C LEU A 857 -24.01 -34.10 -3.53
N GLN A 858 -24.41 -32.93 -4.01
CA GLN A 858 -25.78 -32.39 -3.93
C GLN A 858 -26.74 -33.01 -4.96
N GLN A 859 -26.38 -34.14 -5.57
CA GLN A 859 -27.18 -34.92 -6.51
C GLN A 859 -27.40 -34.27 -7.88
N LEU A 860 -26.54 -33.32 -8.29
CA LEU A 860 -26.53 -32.85 -9.67
C LEU A 860 -26.11 -34.03 -10.60
N PRO A 861 -26.84 -34.32 -11.68
CA PRO A 861 -26.48 -35.37 -12.62
C PRO A 861 -25.07 -35.19 -13.20
N THR A 862 -24.38 -36.30 -13.46
CA THR A 862 -23.03 -36.33 -14.02
C THR A 862 -23.00 -36.29 -15.56
N ASP A 863 -24.13 -35.99 -16.20
CA ASP A 863 -24.18 -35.92 -17.66
C ASP A 863 -23.54 -34.62 -18.18
N GLY A 864 -23.00 -34.67 -19.40
CA GLY A 864 -22.43 -33.50 -20.09
C GLY A 864 -23.49 -32.51 -20.60
N PHE A 865 -24.75 -32.67 -20.20
CA PHE A 865 -25.86 -31.79 -20.57
C PHE A 865 -26.11 -30.71 -19.50
N LEU A 866 -25.87 -31.05 -18.23
CA LEU A 866 -26.02 -30.14 -17.09
C LEU A 866 -24.71 -29.47 -16.64
N CYS A 867 -23.55 -29.96 -17.07
CA CYS A 867 -22.23 -29.37 -16.79
C CYS A 867 -21.81 -28.29 -17.80
#